data_AF-N1X1I6-F1
#
_entry.id   AF-N1X1I6-F1
#
_cell.length_a   1.000
_cell.length_b   1.000
_cell.length_c   1.000
_cell.angle_alpha   90.00
_cell.angle_beta   90.00
_cell.angle_gamma   90.00
#
_symmetry.space_group_name_H-M   'P 1'
#
loop_
_entity.id
_entity.type
_entity.pdbx_description
1 polymer ?
#
loop_
_entity_poly.entity_id
_entity_poly.type
_entity_poly.pdbx_seq_one_letter_code
_entity_poly.pdbx_strand_id
1 'polypeptide(L)'
;MKKFLFISIVLLSTVMGFSQSQRVSITTDDQGMKLQVDGSDFMINGMNWDYFPRGTNFNYSLWNQSDDVIKAALDAEMGLLKNMGVNTIRLYTGIQPKWIEYIYENYGIYTMLNHSFGRYGLTIDGNWTPVTKYDDPATQELLLSEVTELANDYKGTPGLLLFLLGNENNYGLFWAGAETEDFPDEEGEKRAVGENRGRPMYRLMNEAAVKMKEINGSLPVAICNGDVLFLDIIAEECPDVDIYGTNMYRGKSFGNAFETIKEVYGKPVLFTEFGADAFNALENQEDQKSQAYYMVNNWKDIYENAAGLGKAENSIGGFTFQFSDGWWKYGQTKNLDVHDSNASWSNGGYDRDHEEGKNNMNEEWFGICAKGATNSRGVYDLYPRAAYYALKEAHQLDPYAEGIDAQFIDNYFSTISLTDAVLRARGDKAAMSGGGSQKVGISRIAAHLSTFYTGGSLITTPDNPDPNDNSYPNQLGFDQMQSYFIGVGGQPAPNVNFNVDFNIVGDVAENPINEIFYENRARPIRVTSPDGEVILQDNNNLQVYQAEFEWKNDNFDLRGFYRTGHYHWGYEGDIFGLYPEANYGPNLDIYGGIISGIEVDAKGKLEGLKAALGPQLWWGANPTMLFKYSKTIAKWDITGIYNRDVETDLEFDENGRRVLDQNQVRSGVIPPWPMERATLAFERDFGNFGLTFGSIWAGRPLNGSTYQDINDAGEIVVDEINSDDNWGGKAKITYEAGKFKWYAQGSIMGLVANGSADPTITFTGWKLKDTGSGNQSNFLSGMTYNIGKWQIAPNFLWQKPLVDPMPNNGDAPGRLRNFIDDPFAVRWNRETTAGEILFTYDPTPGTYMYDWDNNKAEDAEFAISAGFIFRHLPTTMDAHIGFLDTREFFAFGTSVPAEDLYEAHARIVSKLSPELGIVGAFYYGNGQAQGDSQRLVTDRFGANLNVFYKKFIINGDVKVNDWGPFDYHRDFNLTFPLQLQLDISTTLGMPQWYILPSTQIGMRGIWRSLNEFSPRFSPNNTPIGSFNAEPILSPVGFPNGSEWEIMTYIRFNIGK
;
A
#
# COMPACT_ATOMS: atom_id res chain seq x y z
N MET A 1 -57.06 23.12 42.33
CA MET A 1 -56.92 21.72 41.84
C MET A 1 -57.37 21.50 40.40
N LYS A 2 -58.59 21.87 39.98
CA LYS A 2 -59.07 21.59 38.59
C LYS A 2 -58.24 22.24 37.44
N LYS A 3 -57.69 23.45 37.62
CA LYS A 3 -56.81 24.08 36.62
C LYS A 3 -55.42 23.42 36.50
N PHE A 4 -54.85 22.95 37.61
CA PHE A 4 -53.58 22.24 37.60
C PHE A 4 -53.71 20.86 36.94
N LEU A 5 -54.81 20.14 37.19
CA LEU A 5 -55.05 18.85 36.57
C LEU A 5 -55.24 18.96 35.04
N PHE A 6 -55.91 20.02 34.56
CA PHE A 6 -56.10 20.25 33.13
C PHE A 6 -54.79 20.63 32.43
N ILE A 7 -53.96 21.49 33.06
CA ILE A 7 -52.63 21.82 32.55
C ILE A 7 -51.72 20.59 32.53
N SER A 8 -51.75 19.75 33.58
CA SER A 8 -50.98 18.50 33.62
C SER A 8 -51.45 17.49 32.58
N ILE A 9 -52.77 17.36 32.33
CA ILE A 9 -53.29 16.46 31.28
C ILE A 9 -52.93 16.99 29.89
N VAL A 10 -53.01 18.30 29.65
CA VAL A 10 -52.60 18.90 28.36
C VAL A 10 -51.09 18.76 28.15
N LEU A 11 -50.26 18.95 29.20
CA LEU A 11 -48.81 18.70 29.13
C LEU A 11 -48.47 17.22 28.93
N LEU A 12 -49.19 16.29 29.56
CA LEU A 12 -49.01 14.85 29.32
C LEU A 12 -49.49 14.44 27.92
N SER A 13 -50.52 15.11 27.38
CA SER A 13 -51.02 14.86 26.02
C SER A 13 -50.07 15.43 24.96
N THR A 14 -49.44 16.58 25.22
CA THR A 14 -48.40 17.11 24.32
C THR A 14 -47.12 16.31 24.42
N VAL A 15 -46.69 15.87 25.61
CA VAL A 15 -45.51 14.99 25.77
C VAL A 15 -45.73 13.61 25.15
N MET A 16 -46.96 13.05 25.16
CA MET A 16 -47.29 11.83 24.43
C MET A 16 -47.45 12.04 22.90
N GLY A 17 -47.74 13.27 22.45
CA GLY A 17 -47.83 13.62 21.03
C GLY A 17 -46.47 13.76 20.33
N PHE A 18 -45.39 14.02 21.08
CA PHE A 18 -44.01 14.10 20.56
C PHE A 18 -43.27 12.75 20.54
N SER A 19 -43.98 11.62 20.76
CA SER A 19 -43.40 10.27 20.81
C SER A 19 -43.92 9.34 19.71
N GLN A 20 -44.51 9.84 18.63
CA GLN A 20 -44.79 8.99 17.48
C GLN A 20 -43.48 8.65 16.78
N SER A 21 -43.16 7.36 16.67
CA SER A 21 -42.04 6.94 15.80
C SER A 21 -42.39 7.31 14.36
N GLN A 22 -41.43 7.88 13.64
CA GLN A 22 -41.53 8.17 12.22
C GLN A 22 -42.09 6.95 11.49
N ARG A 23 -43.11 7.16 10.65
CA ARG A 23 -43.72 6.10 9.84
C ARG A 23 -43.46 6.38 8.37
N VAL A 24 -42.79 5.43 7.72
CA VAL A 24 -42.51 5.47 6.29
C VAL A 24 -43.29 4.35 5.61
N SER A 25 -44.04 4.66 4.56
CA SER A 25 -44.88 3.67 3.88
C SER A 25 -45.01 3.93 2.40
N ILE A 26 -45.13 2.85 1.62
CA ILE A 26 -45.54 2.91 0.22
C ILE A 26 -47.06 2.94 0.14
N THR A 27 -47.61 3.91 -0.60
CA THR A 27 -49.02 3.96 -0.95
C THR A 27 -49.20 3.70 -2.43
N THR A 28 -50.29 3.04 -2.78
CA THR A 28 -50.66 2.76 -4.17
C THR A 28 -52.12 3.13 -4.36
N ASP A 29 -52.38 4.02 -5.30
CA ASP A 29 -53.72 4.48 -5.66
C ASP A 29 -53.90 4.59 -7.18
N ASP A 30 -55.03 5.11 -7.63
CA ASP A 30 -55.36 5.30 -9.05
C ASP A 30 -54.43 6.33 -9.75
N GLN A 31 -53.56 7.02 -9.01
CA GLN A 31 -52.58 7.97 -9.53
C GLN A 31 -51.15 7.39 -9.53
N GLY A 32 -50.95 6.17 -9.03
CA GLY A 32 -49.66 5.48 -9.06
C GLY A 32 -49.16 5.05 -7.68
N MET A 33 -47.83 4.88 -7.58
CA MET A 33 -47.16 4.46 -6.35
C MET A 33 -46.34 5.63 -5.77
N LYS A 34 -46.49 5.88 -4.47
CA LYS A 34 -45.81 6.98 -3.77
C LYS A 34 -45.14 6.49 -2.49
N LEU A 35 -44.08 7.17 -2.09
CA LEU A 35 -43.54 7.08 -0.74
C LEU A 35 -44.16 8.16 0.13
N GLN A 36 -44.60 7.80 1.34
CA GLN A 36 -45.11 8.75 2.32
C GLN A 36 -44.29 8.68 3.60
N VAL A 37 -43.94 9.86 4.13
CA VAL A 37 -43.31 10.03 5.45
C VAL A 37 -44.29 10.77 6.34
N ASP A 38 -44.71 10.12 7.44
CA ASP A 38 -45.71 10.63 8.37
C ASP A 38 -47.01 11.11 7.68
N GLY A 39 -47.39 10.43 6.59
CA GLY A 39 -48.59 10.70 5.80
C GLY A 39 -48.47 11.79 4.74
N SER A 40 -47.28 12.39 4.56
CA SER A 40 -47.01 13.36 3.50
C SER A 40 -46.30 12.70 2.32
N ASP A 41 -46.73 12.99 1.10
CA ASP A 41 -46.08 12.51 -0.13
C ASP A 41 -44.62 13.00 -0.18
N PHE A 42 -43.69 12.10 -0.50
CA PHE A 42 -42.26 12.35 -0.39
C PHE A 42 -41.52 11.83 -1.64
N MET A 43 -40.91 12.75 -2.40
CA MET A 43 -40.02 12.41 -3.51
C MET A 43 -38.57 12.35 -3.01
N ILE A 44 -37.87 11.24 -3.23
CA ILE A 44 -36.47 11.12 -2.82
C ILE A 44 -35.58 11.89 -3.80
N ASN A 45 -35.10 13.06 -3.36
CA ASN A 45 -34.02 13.81 -4.00
C ASN A 45 -32.71 13.40 -3.34
N GLY A 46 -32.21 12.24 -3.74
CA GLY A 46 -31.15 11.54 -3.07
C GLY A 46 -29.75 11.87 -3.59
N MET A 47 -28.76 11.66 -2.71
CA MET A 47 -27.34 11.67 -3.07
C MET A 47 -26.63 10.44 -2.49
N ASN A 48 -25.81 9.76 -3.31
CA ASN A 48 -24.83 8.80 -2.79
C ASN A 48 -23.74 9.58 -2.09
N TRP A 49 -23.65 9.39 -0.77
CA TRP A 49 -22.71 10.10 0.06
C TRP A 49 -21.73 9.13 0.69
N ASP A 50 -20.46 9.51 0.64
CA ASP A 50 -19.37 8.83 1.29
C ASP A 50 -18.33 9.89 1.71
N TYR A 51 -17.40 9.50 2.59
CA TYR A 51 -16.38 10.42 3.07
C TYR A 51 -15.03 9.73 3.09
N PHE A 52 -14.18 10.10 2.12
CA PHE A 52 -12.85 9.54 1.94
C PHE A 52 -11.85 10.68 1.69
N PRO A 53 -10.97 10.98 2.66
CA PRO A 53 -9.85 11.88 2.44
C PRO A 53 -8.91 11.35 1.35
N ARG A 54 -8.25 12.24 0.61
CA ARG A 54 -7.19 11.83 -0.33
C ARG A 54 -6.10 11.04 0.41
N GLY A 55 -5.56 9.98 -0.20
CA GLY A 55 -4.57 9.08 0.40
C GLY A 55 -5.16 7.93 1.22
N THR A 56 -6.49 7.77 1.22
CA THR A 56 -7.20 6.65 1.84
C THR A 56 -7.90 5.78 0.80
N ASN A 57 -8.37 4.60 1.22
CA ASN A 57 -9.08 3.64 0.38
C ASN A 57 -10.34 3.11 1.09
N PHE A 58 -10.91 2.02 0.57
CA PHE A 58 -12.11 1.37 1.11
C PHE A 58 -12.01 0.89 2.57
N ASN A 59 -10.81 0.79 3.15
CA ASN A 59 -10.64 0.45 4.58
C ASN A 59 -10.87 1.67 5.50
N TYR A 60 -10.87 2.88 4.98
CA TYR A 60 -11.13 4.08 5.79
C TYR A 60 -12.61 4.15 6.18
N SER A 61 -12.86 4.38 7.47
CA SER A 61 -14.19 4.67 8.01
C SER A 61 -14.19 6.01 8.74
N LEU A 62 -15.02 6.94 8.26
CA LEU A 62 -15.32 8.19 8.98
C LEU A 62 -15.90 7.88 10.37
N TRP A 63 -16.73 6.84 10.48
CA TRP A 63 -17.45 6.49 11.70
C TRP A 63 -16.55 5.97 12.82
N ASN A 64 -15.33 5.56 12.48
CA ASN A 64 -14.31 5.16 13.44
C ASN A 64 -13.43 6.35 13.87
N GLN A 65 -13.68 7.57 13.39
CA GLN A 65 -12.95 8.77 13.81
C GLN A 65 -13.53 9.38 15.09
N SER A 66 -12.88 10.41 15.64
CA SER A 66 -13.40 11.13 16.81
C SER A 66 -14.68 11.92 16.47
N ASP A 67 -15.56 12.10 17.46
CA ASP A 67 -16.82 12.83 17.28
C ASP A 67 -16.62 14.26 16.71
N ASP A 68 -15.50 14.92 17.03
CA ASP A 68 -15.15 16.23 16.49
C ASP A 68 -14.86 16.20 14.98
N VAL A 69 -14.16 15.16 14.51
CA VAL A 69 -13.86 14.97 13.08
C VAL A 69 -15.13 14.61 12.32
N ILE A 70 -15.93 13.68 12.84
CA ILE A 70 -17.21 13.29 12.23
C ILE A 70 -18.12 14.51 12.09
N LYS A 71 -18.29 15.26 13.18
CA LYS A 71 -19.12 16.48 13.16
C LYS A 71 -18.60 17.51 12.15
N ALA A 72 -17.28 17.72 12.08
CA ALA A 72 -16.69 18.67 11.14
C ALA A 72 -16.92 18.27 9.67
N ALA A 73 -16.79 16.97 9.34
CA ALA A 73 -17.09 16.44 8.02
C ALA A 73 -18.56 16.63 7.65
N LEU A 74 -19.47 16.26 8.57
CA LEU A 74 -20.92 16.43 8.38
C LEU A 74 -21.31 17.90 8.21
N ASP A 75 -20.78 18.80 9.04
CA ASP A 75 -21.12 20.22 8.96
C ASP A 75 -20.65 20.88 7.66
N ALA A 76 -19.52 20.43 7.11
CA ALA A 76 -19.01 20.92 5.84
C ALA A 76 -19.88 20.47 4.65
N GLU A 77 -20.28 19.20 4.61
CA GLU A 77 -20.90 18.60 3.42
C GLU A 77 -22.43 18.59 3.46
N MET A 78 -23.06 18.35 4.62
CA MET A 78 -24.53 18.33 4.73
C MET A 78 -25.14 19.71 4.46
N GLY A 79 -24.42 20.78 4.79
CA GLY A 79 -24.81 22.14 4.43
C GLY A 79 -24.89 22.35 2.91
N LEU A 80 -23.94 21.81 2.15
CA LEU A 80 -23.92 21.86 0.69
C LEU A 80 -25.06 21.03 0.08
N LEU A 81 -25.31 19.84 0.62
CA LEU A 81 -26.42 18.96 0.19
C LEU A 81 -27.78 19.62 0.42
N LYS A 82 -28.01 20.15 1.63
CA LYS A 82 -29.25 20.89 1.95
C LYS A 82 -29.44 22.09 1.01
N ASN A 83 -28.39 22.84 0.74
CA ASN A 83 -28.42 23.98 -0.19
C ASN A 83 -28.72 23.58 -1.64
N MET A 84 -28.42 22.34 -2.04
CA MET A 84 -28.74 21.77 -3.34
C MET A 84 -30.17 21.21 -3.41
N GLY A 85 -30.89 21.14 -2.29
CA GLY A 85 -32.24 20.55 -2.24
C GLY A 85 -32.24 19.02 -2.10
N VAL A 86 -31.11 18.42 -1.72
CA VAL A 86 -31.06 17.00 -1.33
C VAL A 86 -31.80 16.83 -0.01
N ASN A 87 -32.69 15.84 0.03
CA ASN A 87 -33.47 15.51 1.22
C ASN A 87 -33.15 14.14 1.79
N THR A 88 -32.35 13.31 1.09
CA THR A 88 -31.98 11.97 1.52
C THR A 88 -30.56 11.64 1.09
N ILE A 89 -29.79 10.97 1.93
CA ILE A 89 -28.49 10.40 1.57
C ILE A 89 -28.52 8.88 1.63
N ARG A 90 -27.78 8.23 0.73
CA ARG A 90 -27.48 6.80 0.79
C ARG A 90 -26.12 6.60 1.46
N LEU A 91 -26.07 5.70 2.44
CA LEU A 91 -24.88 5.39 3.21
C LEU A 91 -24.74 3.89 3.42
N TYR A 92 -23.51 3.37 3.33
CA TYR A 92 -23.22 2.02 3.82
C TYR A 92 -23.38 1.94 5.35
N THR A 93 -23.57 0.72 5.87
CA THR A 93 -23.61 0.45 7.31
C THR A 93 -22.32 0.88 8.01
N GLY A 94 -22.43 1.19 9.32
CA GLY A 94 -21.30 1.63 10.16
C GLY A 94 -21.53 2.98 10.84
N ILE A 95 -22.40 3.83 10.27
CA ILE A 95 -22.83 5.09 10.89
C ILE A 95 -23.58 4.85 12.20
N GLN A 96 -23.14 5.46 13.31
CA GLN A 96 -23.88 5.32 14.56
C GLN A 96 -25.23 6.05 14.51
N PRO A 97 -26.31 5.53 15.14
CA PRO A 97 -27.65 6.16 15.14
C PRO A 97 -27.68 7.65 15.49
N LYS A 98 -26.82 8.07 16.44
CA LYS A 98 -26.70 9.49 16.85
C LYS A 98 -26.34 10.43 15.70
N TRP A 99 -25.62 9.95 14.68
CA TRP A 99 -25.23 10.77 13.52
C TRP A 99 -26.31 10.84 12.46
N ILE A 100 -27.13 9.79 12.32
CA ILE A 100 -28.36 9.85 11.51
C ILE A 100 -29.31 10.91 12.10
N GLU A 101 -29.52 10.87 13.41
CA GLU A 101 -30.33 11.87 14.13
C GLU A 101 -29.73 13.28 13.96
N TYR A 102 -28.40 13.44 14.12
CA TYR A 102 -27.73 14.72 13.91
C TYR A 102 -27.94 15.29 12.50
N ILE A 103 -27.78 14.46 11.46
CA ILE A 103 -27.98 14.87 10.06
C ILE A 103 -29.43 15.32 9.85
N TYR A 104 -30.37 14.53 10.36
CA TYR A 104 -31.79 14.83 10.23
C TYR A 104 -32.21 16.10 10.98
N GLU A 105 -31.85 16.25 12.25
CA GLU A 105 -32.29 17.38 13.07
C GLU A 105 -31.67 18.72 12.63
N ASN A 106 -30.41 18.71 12.17
CA ASN A 106 -29.70 19.94 11.80
C ASN A 106 -29.90 20.30 10.31
N TYR A 107 -30.01 19.29 9.44
CA TYR A 107 -30.05 19.50 7.99
C TYR A 107 -31.38 19.13 7.35
N GLY A 108 -32.23 18.36 8.00
CA GLY A 108 -33.50 17.88 7.44
C GLY A 108 -33.31 16.80 6.37
N ILE A 109 -32.17 16.09 6.42
CA ILE A 109 -31.79 15.08 5.45
C ILE A 109 -32.02 13.70 6.08
N TYR A 110 -32.79 12.85 5.40
CA TYR A 110 -33.01 11.48 5.80
C TYR A 110 -31.87 10.55 5.35
N THR A 111 -31.77 9.36 5.95
CA THR A 111 -30.76 8.35 5.59
C THR A 111 -31.41 7.09 5.07
N MET A 112 -30.95 6.61 3.90
CA MET A 112 -31.15 5.23 3.45
C MET A 112 -29.92 4.42 3.84
N LEU A 113 -30.11 3.42 4.71
CA LEU A 113 -29.00 2.63 5.24
C LEU A 113 -28.81 1.36 4.41
N ASN A 114 -27.63 1.21 3.81
CA ASN A 114 -27.32 0.19 2.83
C ASN A 114 -26.38 -0.90 3.38
N HIS A 115 -26.88 -2.12 3.47
CA HIS A 115 -26.10 -3.31 3.77
C HIS A 115 -25.64 -3.98 2.47
N SER A 116 -24.34 -4.25 2.29
CA SER A 116 -23.79 -4.83 1.05
C SER A 116 -24.29 -6.25 0.74
N PHE A 117 -24.80 -6.94 1.76
CA PHE A 117 -25.39 -8.27 1.67
C PHE A 117 -24.45 -9.29 0.99
N GLY A 118 -23.14 -9.19 1.26
CA GLY A 118 -22.12 -10.08 0.72
C GLY A 118 -21.62 -9.74 -0.69
N ARG A 119 -21.91 -8.56 -1.24
CA ARG A 119 -21.44 -8.15 -2.59
C ARG A 119 -19.91 -8.23 -2.77
N TYR A 120 -19.16 -7.85 -1.74
CA TYR A 120 -17.70 -7.67 -1.80
C TYR A 120 -16.92 -8.79 -1.09
N GLY A 121 -17.56 -9.95 -0.87
CA GLY A 121 -16.99 -11.07 -0.14
C GLY A 121 -17.36 -11.09 1.35
N LEU A 122 -17.13 -12.23 1.99
CA LEU A 122 -17.46 -12.49 3.39
C LEU A 122 -16.35 -13.29 4.06
N THR A 123 -16.10 -13.03 5.35
CA THR A 123 -15.26 -13.90 6.18
C THR A 123 -16.13 -14.98 6.81
N ILE A 124 -16.05 -16.21 6.29
CA ILE A 124 -16.81 -17.37 6.76
C ILE A 124 -15.85 -18.29 7.52
N ASP A 125 -16.16 -18.59 8.78
CA ASP A 125 -15.32 -19.42 9.66
C ASP A 125 -13.84 -18.99 9.74
N GLY A 126 -13.58 -17.69 9.66
CA GLY A 126 -12.24 -17.10 9.69
C GLY A 126 -11.48 -17.14 8.36
N ASN A 127 -12.12 -17.55 7.26
CA ASN A 127 -11.53 -17.50 5.92
C ASN A 127 -12.25 -16.47 5.05
N TRP A 128 -11.49 -15.56 4.44
CA TRP A 128 -12.00 -14.64 3.45
C TRP A 128 -12.48 -15.40 2.22
N THR A 129 -13.74 -15.18 1.84
CA THR A 129 -14.37 -15.76 0.66
C THR A 129 -14.77 -14.61 -0.27
N PRO A 130 -14.02 -14.38 -1.38
CA PRO A 130 -14.26 -13.23 -2.25
C PRO A 130 -15.59 -13.32 -3.02
N VAL A 131 -16.03 -14.54 -3.34
CA VAL A 131 -17.30 -14.79 -4.04
C VAL A 131 -18.31 -15.43 -3.09
N THR A 132 -19.34 -14.67 -2.76
CA THR A 132 -20.42 -15.10 -1.87
C THR A 132 -21.28 -16.21 -2.49
N LYS A 133 -21.53 -17.27 -1.72
CA LYS A 133 -22.39 -18.40 -2.11
C LYS A 133 -23.67 -18.37 -1.28
N TYR A 134 -24.74 -17.82 -1.85
CA TYR A 134 -26.00 -17.61 -1.12
C TYR A 134 -26.78 -18.88 -0.79
N ASP A 135 -26.40 -20.04 -1.35
CA ASP A 135 -26.94 -21.36 -1.03
C ASP A 135 -26.18 -22.09 0.10
N ASP A 136 -25.07 -21.53 0.58
CA ASP A 136 -24.29 -22.07 1.68
C ASP A 136 -24.93 -21.73 3.04
N PRO A 137 -25.20 -22.72 3.92
CA PRO A 137 -25.85 -22.47 5.20
C PRO A 137 -25.10 -21.51 6.14
N ALA A 138 -23.77 -21.54 6.15
CA ALA A 138 -22.98 -20.64 7.01
C ALA A 138 -23.06 -19.19 6.51
N THR A 139 -23.06 -18.99 5.19
CA THR A 139 -23.32 -17.69 4.56
C THR A 139 -24.70 -17.15 4.91
N GLN A 140 -25.73 -17.99 4.83
CA GLN A 140 -27.11 -17.60 5.16
C GLN A 140 -27.24 -17.20 6.63
N GLU A 141 -26.67 -17.99 7.55
CA GLU A 141 -26.69 -17.69 8.98
C GLU A 141 -26.01 -16.36 9.28
N LEU A 142 -24.83 -16.12 8.70
CA LEU A 142 -24.08 -14.87 8.86
C LEU A 142 -24.90 -13.67 8.37
N LEU A 143 -25.33 -13.67 7.10
CA LEU A 143 -26.04 -12.53 6.51
C LEU A 143 -27.36 -12.23 7.22
N LEU A 144 -28.13 -13.26 7.60
CA LEU A 144 -29.38 -13.08 8.34
C LEU A 144 -29.11 -12.55 9.76
N SER A 145 -28.00 -12.92 10.38
CA SER A 145 -27.60 -12.38 11.69
C SER A 145 -27.24 -10.90 11.60
N GLU A 146 -26.44 -10.49 10.60
CA GLU A 146 -26.00 -9.11 10.39
C GLU A 146 -27.20 -8.16 10.16
N VAL A 147 -28.13 -8.52 9.28
CA VAL A 147 -29.33 -7.69 9.02
C VAL A 147 -30.31 -7.68 10.20
N THR A 148 -30.34 -8.75 10.99
CA THR A 148 -31.14 -8.81 12.23
C THR A 148 -30.57 -7.86 13.28
N GLU A 149 -29.25 -7.85 13.47
CA GLU A 149 -28.56 -6.90 14.35
C GLU A 149 -28.77 -5.47 13.86
N LEU A 150 -28.58 -5.22 12.56
CA LEU A 150 -28.83 -3.93 11.93
C LEU A 150 -30.25 -3.39 12.19
N ALA A 151 -31.27 -4.24 12.03
CA ALA A 151 -32.65 -3.81 12.28
C ALA A 151 -32.91 -3.51 13.76
N ASN A 152 -32.22 -4.17 14.69
CA ASN A 152 -32.34 -3.91 16.12
C ASN A 152 -31.63 -2.61 16.53
N ASP A 153 -30.40 -2.40 16.06
CA ASP A 153 -29.56 -1.27 16.45
C ASP A 153 -30.12 0.08 16.00
N TYR A 154 -30.80 0.11 14.86
CA TYR A 154 -31.32 1.33 14.24
C TYR A 154 -32.84 1.48 14.42
N LYS A 155 -33.47 0.61 15.22
CA LYS A 155 -34.90 0.67 15.48
C LYS A 155 -35.24 1.97 16.21
N GLY A 156 -36.12 2.76 15.58
CA GLY A 156 -36.61 4.02 16.17
C GLY A 156 -35.63 5.18 16.06
N THR A 157 -34.57 5.08 15.26
CA THR A 157 -33.66 6.20 14.96
C THR A 157 -34.38 7.27 14.12
N PRO A 158 -34.54 8.50 14.63
CA PRO A 158 -35.11 9.60 13.85
C PRO A 158 -34.28 9.88 12.60
N GLY A 159 -34.94 10.11 11.46
CA GLY A 159 -34.26 10.40 10.20
C GLY A 159 -33.85 9.18 9.37
N LEU A 160 -33.95 7.96 9.90
CA LEU A 160 -33.78 6.76 9.09
C LEU A 160 -35.02 6.56 8.18
N LEU A 161 -34.82 6.55 6.86
CA LEU A 161 -35.91 6.46 5.88
C LEU A 161 -36.28 5.02 5.54
N LEU A 162 -35.29 4.22 5.16
CA LEU A 162 -35.48 2.85 4.68
C LEU A 162 -34.16 2.07 4.73
N PHE A 163 -34.27 0.73 4.70
CA PHE A 163 -33.13 -0.17 4.57
C PHE A 163 -32.95 -0.64 3.13
N LEU A 164 -31.70 -0.69 2.65
CA LEU A 164 -31.35 -1.19 1.33
C LEU A 164 -30.46 -2.43 1.44
N LEU A 165 -30.92 -3.55 0.92
CA LEU A 165 -30.20 -4.82 0.87
C LEU A 165 -29.48 -4.99 -0.48
N GLY A 166 -28.16 -5.15 -0.42
CA GLY A 166 -27.30 -5.35 -1.58
C GLY A 166 -26.74 -4.06 -2.18
N ASN A 167 -25.79 -4.23 -3.10
CA ASN A 167 -25.29 -3.23 -4.03
C ASN A 167 -24.89 -3.94 -5.33
N GLU A 168 -25.84 -4.18 -6.22
CA GLU A 168 -25.62 -4.93 -7.48
C GLU A 168 -25.06 -6.34 -7.27
N ASN A 169 -25.60 -7.08 -6.28
CA ASN A 169 -25.15 -8.44 -5.96
C ASN A 169 -25.30 -9.40 -7.16
N ASN A 170 -26.22 -9.10 -8.08
CA ASN A 170 -26.39 -9.82 -9.33
C ASN A 170 -25.18 -9.70 -10.27
N TYR A 171 -24.47 -8.57 -10.27
CA TYR A 171 -23.23 -8.41 -11.03
C TYR A 171 -22.08 -9.24 -10.44
N GLY A 172 -22.01 -9.33 -9.11
CA GLY A 172 -21.07 -10.22 -8.39
C GLY A 172 -21.30 -11.72 -8.63
N LEU A 173 -22.36 -12.10 -9.35
CA LEU A 173 -22.54 -13.47 -9.83
C LEU A 173 -21.68 -13.78 -11.07
N PHE A 174 -21.26 -12.75 -11.82
CA PHE A 174 -20.47 -12.87 -13.04
C PHE A 174 -18.98 -12.65 -12.80
N TRP A 175 -18.58 -11.75 -11.90
CA TRP A 175 -17.17 -11.48 -11.55
C TRP A 175 -16.96 -11.32 -10.03
N ALA A 176 -15.72 -11.53 -9.57
CA ALA A 176 -15.37 -11.63 -8.15
C ALA A 176 -14.84 -10.31 -7.52
N GLY A 177 -14.56 -9.29 -8.33
CA GLY A 177 -13.91 -8.04 -7.91
C GLY A 177 -14.87 -6.91 -7.46
N ALA A 178 -14.28 -5.88 -6.86
CA ALA A 178 -14.93 -4.61 -6.52
C ALA A 178 -14.82 -3.56 -7.64
N GLU A 179 -13.95 -3.79 -8.63
CA GLU A 179 -13.90 -3.02 -9.88
C GLU A 179 -15.01 -3.51 -10.84
N THR A 180 -15.51 -2.61 -11.67
CA THR A 180 -16.57 -2.89 -12.66
C THR A 180 -15.94 -3.52 -13.91
N GLU A 181 -16.53 -4.62 -14.41
CA GLU A 181 -16.07 -5.38 -15.58
C GLU A 181 -17.20 -5.57 -16.61
N ASP A 182 -16.87 -5.94 -17.84
CA ASP A 182 -17.84 -6.22 -18.92
C ASP A 182 -18.62 -7.54 -18.68
N PHE A 183 -19.86 -7.60 -19.15
CA PHE A 183 -20.70 -8.80 -19.06
C PHE A 183 -20.38 -9.85 -20.14
N PRO A 184 -20.56 -11.15 -19.87
CA PRO A 184 -20.51 -12.18 -20.89
C PRO A 184 -21.63 -12.01 -21.94
N ASP A 185 -21.37 -12.37 -23.20
CA ASP A 185 -22.30 -12.16 -24.31
C ASP A 185 -23.42 -13.22 -24.41
N GLU A 186 -23.23 -14.41 -23.83
CA GLU A 186 -24.15 -15.55 -24.03
C GLU A 186 -25.36 -15.54 -23.08
N GLU A 187 -26.57 -15.35 -23.64
CA GLU A 187 -27.86 -15.40 -22.95
C GLU A 187 -28.12 -16.71 -22.17
N GLY A 188 -27.61 -17.84 -22.67
CA GLY A 188 -27.77 -19.15 -22.02
C GLY A 188 -27.04 -19.23 -20.67
N GLU A 189 -25.84 -18.64 -20.60
CA GLU A 189 -25.05 -18.59 -19.38
C GLU A 189 -25.67 -17.64 -18.35
N LYS A 190 -26.15 -16.47 -18.79
CA LYS A 190 -26.88 -15.53 -17.92
C LYS A 190 -28.06 -16.18 -17.23
N ARG A 191 -28.88 -16.94 -17.98
CA ARG A 191 -30.03 -17.64 -17.43
C ARG A 191 -29.63 -18.72 -16.41
N ALA A 192 -28.60 -19.49 -16.71
CA ALA A 192 -28.10 -20.53 -15.79
C ALA A 192 -27.54 -19.91 -14.50
N VAL A 193 -26.86 -18.77 -14.59
CA VAL A 193 -26.38 -18.01 -13.42
C VAL A 193 -27.56 -17.49 -12.59
N GLY A 194 -28.56 -16.90 -13.23
CA GLY A 194 -29.78 -16.42 -12.58
C GLY A 194 -30.48 -17.52 -11.77
N GLU A 195 -30.70 -18.70 -12.37
CA GLU A 195 -31.38 -19.80 -11.70
C GLU A 195 -30.53 -20.47 -10.60
N ASN A 196 -29.25 -20.76 -10.86
CA ASN A 196 -28.44 -21.53 -9.90
C ASN A 196 -27.84 -20.68 -8.78
N ARG A 197 -27.63 -19.37 -9.02
CA ARG A 197 -26.94 -18.47 -8.08
C ARG A 197 -27.78 -17.26 -7.69
N GLY A 198 -28.54 -16.69 -8.63
CA GLY A 198 -29.42 -15.55 -8.37
C GLY A 198 -30.65 -15.90 -7.53
N ARG A 199 -31.35 -16.99 -7.86
CA ARG A 199 -32.56 -17.42 -7.14
C ARG A 199 -32.31 -17.65 -5.63
N PRO A 200 -31.25 -18.37 -5.19
CA PRO A 200 -30.91 -18.46 -3.77
C PRO A 200 -30.68 -17.09 -3.10
N MET A 201 -30.01 -16.18 -3.79
CA MET A 201 -29.72 -14.82 -3.29
C MET A 201 -31.00 -14.02 -3.07
N TYR A 202 -31.90 -13.96 -4.05
CA TYR A 202 -33.14 -13.20 -3.95
C TYR A 202 -34.09 -13.78 -2.89
N ARG A 203 -34.15 -15.12 -2.77
CA ARG A 203 -34.88 -15.77 -1.68
C ARG A 203 -34.36 -15.33 -0.31
N LEU A 204 -33.04 -15.33 -0.13
CA LEU A 204 -32.41 -14.90 1.12
C LEU A 204 -32.66 -13.40 1.41
N MET A 205 -32.63 -12.54 0.37
CA MET A 205 -32.99 -11.12 0.51
C MET A 205 -34.45 -10.95 0.97
N ASN A 206 -35.38 -11.77 0.48
CA ASN A 206 -36.77 -11.74 0.95
C ASN A 206 -36.90 -12.21 2.40
N GLU A 207 -36.22 -13.29 2.77
CA GLU A 207 -36.17 -13.77 4.16
C GLU A 207 -35.60 -12.71 5.11
N ALA A 208 -34.54 -12.01 4.68
CA ALA A 208 -33.99 -10.86 5.39
C ALA A 208 -35.02 -9.73 5.54
N ALA A 209 -35.70 -9.34 4.46
CA ALA A 209 -36.72 -8.30 4.50
C ALA A 209 -37.86 -8.63 5.47
N VAL A 210 -38.33 -9.89 5.50
CA VAL A 210 -39.34 -10.35 6.47
C VAL A 210 -38.84 -10.19 7.90
N LYS A 211 -37.64 -10.70 8.22
CA LYS A 211 -37.05 -10.61 9.56
C LYS A 211 -36.85 -9.16 10.01
N MET A 212 -36.34 -8.31 9.14
CA MET A 212 -36.13 -6.89 9.46
C MET A 212 -37.47 -6.20 9.75
N LYS A 213 -38.53 -6.50 9.01
CA LYS A 213 -39.87 -5.95 9.23
C LYS A 213 -40.56 -6.47 10.49
N GLU A 214 -40.27 -7.70 10.93
CA GLU A 214 -40.73 -8.20 12.23
C GLU A 214 -40.14 -7.37 13.40
N ILE A 215 -38.90 -6.89 13.24
CA ILE A 215 -38.21 -6.06 14.23
C ILE A 215 -38.66 -4.60 14.12
N ASN A 216 -38.72 -4.06 12.91
CA ASN A 216 -39.08 -2.68 12.61
C ASN A 216 -40.01 -2.57 11.38
N GLY A 217 -41.31 -2.80 11.61
CA GLY A 217 -42.34 -2.67 10.57
C GLY A 217 -42.75 -1.22 10.23
N SER A 218 -42.04 -0.21 10.73
CA SER A 218 -42.34 1.20 10.45
C SER A 218 -41.55 1.78 9.27
N LEU A 219 -40.59 1.02 8.73
CA LEU A 219 -39.73 1.41 7.62
C LEU A 219 -39.78 0.36 6.50
N PRO A 220 -39.74 0.77 5.22
CA PRO A 220 -39.68 -0.15 4.10
C PRO A 220 -38.29 -0.78 3.94
N VAL A 221 -38.25 -1.95 3.32
CA VAL A 221 -37.02 -2.64 2.90
C VAL A 221 -36.96 -2.69 1.38
N ALA A 222 -35.88 -2.18 0.82
CA ALA A 222 -35.55 -2.20 -0.60
C ALA A 222 -34.44 -3.20 -0.89
N ILE A 223 -34.33 -3.65 -2.13
CA ILE A 223 -33.15 -4.34 -2.66
C ILE A 223 -32.41 -3.42 -3.64
N CYS A 224 -31.09 -3.62 -3.83
CA CYS A 224 -30.32 -2.95 -4.88
C CYS A 224 -29.91 -3.94 -5.97
N ASN A 225 -30.49 -3.81 -7.16
CA ASN A 225 -30.18 -4.64 -8.31
C ASN A 225 -29.47 -3.85 -9.42
N GLY A 226 -28.46 -4.45 -10.05
CA GLY A 226 -27.81 -3.89 -11.22
C GLY A 226 -28.72 -4.02 -12.45
N ASP A 227 -29.22 -2.89 -12.95
CA ASP A 227 -30.21 -2.81 -14.02
C ASP A 227 -31.47 -3.69 -13.75
N VAL A 228 -32.23 -4.08 -14.77
CA VAL A 228 -33.45 -4.92 -14.71
C VAL A 228 -33.15 -6.42 -14.90
N LEU A 229 -31.89 -6.83 -14.70
CA LEU A 229 -31.50 -8.23 -14.82
C LEU A 229 -32.21 -9.09 -13.78
N PHE A 230 -32.66 -10.27 -14.21
CA PHE A 230 -33.35 -11.27 -13.37
C PHE A 230 -34.67 -10.83 -12.76
N LEU A 231 -35.31 -9.80 -13.33
CA LEU A 231 -36.56 -9.24 -12.80
C LEU A 231 -37.67 -10.28 -12.60
N ASP A 232 -37.80 -11.27 -13.48
CA ASP A 232 -38.77 -12.37 -13.33
C ASP A 232 -38.51 -13.19 -12.05
N ILE A 233 -37.25 -13.50 -11.74
CA ILE A 233 -36.87 -14.24 -10.53
C ILE A 233 -37.11 -13.39 -9.28
N ILE A 234 -36.82 -12.08 -9.36
CA ILE A 234 -37.07 -11.14 -8.27
C ILE A 234 -38.57 -11.06 -7.97
N ALA A 235 -39.41 -11.01 -9.00
CA ALA A 235 -40.86 -10.98 -8.82
C ALA A 235 -41.40 -12.24 -8.15
N GLU A 236 -40.80 -13.40 -8.41
CA GLU A 236 -41.16 -14.67 -7.79
C GLU A 236 -40.65 -14.81 -6.34
N GLU A 237 -39.36 -14.50 -6.10
CA GLU A 237 -38.69 -14.80 -4.83
C GLU A 237 -38.72 -13.65 -3.81
N CYS A 238 -39.00 -12.40 -4.24
CA CYS A 238 -39.03 -11.21 -3.38
C CYS A 238 -40.43 -10.57 -3.21
N PRO A 239 -41.51 -11.30 -2.84
CA PRO A 239 -42.83 -10.70 -2.67
C PRO A 239 -42.91 -9.68 -1.52
N ASP A 240 -42.11 -9.87 -0.47
CA ASP A 240 -42.09 -9.07 0.75
C ASP A 240 -41.08 -7.93 0.70
N VAL A 241 -40.35 -7.73 -0.39
CA VAL A 241 -39.58 -6.49 -0.60
C VAL A 241 -40.54 -5.37 -1.00
N ASP A 242 -40.35 -4.18 -0.42
CA ASP A 242 -41.30 -3.07 -0.57
C ASP A 242 -40.97 -2.18 -1.78
N ILE A 243 -39.69 -2.09 -2.15
CA ILE A 243 -39.18 -1.18 -3.20
C ILE A 243 -38.17 -1.92 -4.08
N TYR A 244 -38.30 -1.76 -5.41
CA TYR A 244 -37.28 -2.18 -6.35
C TYR A 244 -36.23 -1.07 -6.48
N GLY A 245 -35.13 -1.22 -5.75
CA GLY A 245 -33.97 -0.35 -5.88
C GLY A 245 -33.04 -0.83 -7.01
N THR A 246 -32.50 0.11 -7.80
CA THR A 246 -31.59 -0.25 -8.89
C THR A 246 -30.48 0.76 -9.10
N ASN A 247 -29.28 0.25 -9.32
CA ASN A 247 -28.17 1.01 -9.88
C ASN A 247 -28.24 0.90 -11.41
N MET A 248 -28.24 2.03 -12.12
CA MET A 248 -28.49 2.03 -13.56
C MET A 248 -27.78 3.17 -14.29
N TYR A 249 -26.95 2.81 -15.28
CA TYR A 249 -26.14 3.73 -16.07
C TYR A 249 -26.47 3.60 -17.57
N ARG A 250 -27.63 4.12 -18.00
CA ARG A 250 -28.14 4.01 -19.39
C ARG A 250 -27.99 5.30 -20.21
N GLY A 251 -27.18 6.25 -19.76
CA GLY A 251 -27.02 7.56 -20.39
C GLY A 251 -28.12 8.54 -19.98
N LYS A 252 -28.69 9.30 -20.93
CA LYS A 252 -29.61 10.42 -20.64
C LYS A 252 -31.02 10.01 -20.16
N SER A 253 -31.42 8.75 -20.28
CA SER A 253 -32.76 8.25 -19.90
C SER A 253 -32.68 6.78 -19.49
N PHE A 254 -33.64 6.30 -18.72
CA PHE A 254 -33.67 4.90 -18.28
C PHE A 254 -34.40 3.96 -19.27
N GLY A 255 -34.91 4.51 -20.38
CA GLY A 255 -35.59 3.76 -21.42
C GLY A 255 -36.90 3.17 -20.90
N ASN A 256 -37.13 1.88 -21.16
CA ASN A 256 -38.35 1.16 -20.77
C ASN A 256 -38.30 0.57 -19.34
N ALA A 257 -37.31 0.93 -18.51
CA ALA A 257 -37.11 0.32 -17.20
C ALA A 257 -38.33 0.47 -16.29
N PHE A 258 -38.89 1.68 -16.18
CA PHE A 258 -40.06 1.96 -15.35
C PHE A 258 -41.28 1.11 -15.73
N GLU A 259 -41.58 1.04 -17.03
CA GLU A 259 -42.68 0.25 -17.59
C GLU A 259 -42.45 -1.25 -17.32
N THR A 260 -41.25 -1.74 -17.60
CA THR A 260 -40.88 -3.16 -17.42
C THR A 260 -41.01 -3.58 -15.95
N ILE A 261 -40.56 -2.75 -15.00
CA ILE A 261 -40.68 -3.05 -13.57
C ILE A 261 -42.13 -3.02 -13.10
N LYS A 262 -42.93 -2.06 -13.60
CA LYS A 262 -44.36 -1.98 -13.31
C LYS A 262 -45.11 -3.23 -13.79
N GLU A 263 -44.80 -3.69 -15.00
CA GLU A 263 -45.48 -4.82 -15.63
C GLU A 263 -45.09 -6.18 -15.03
N VAL A 264 -43.81 -6.38 -14.71
CA VAL A 264 -43.29 -7.67 -14.24
C VAL A 264 -43.35 -7.82 -12.72
N TYR A 265 -42.91 -6.80 -11.97
CA TYR A 265 -42.78 -6.91 -10.51
C TYR A 265 -43.87 -6.13 -9.75
N GLY A 266 -44.32 -5.00 -10.29
CA GLY A 266 -45.41 -4.22 -9.71
C GLY A 266 -45.07 -3.49 -8.41
N LYS A 267 -43.79 -3.23 -8.14
CA LYS A 267 -43.28 -2.45 -6.99
C LYS A 267 -42.81 -1.05 -7.45
N PRO A 268 -42.75 -0.06 -6.53
CA PRO A 268 -42.17 1.25 -6.85
C PRO A 268 -40.67 1.14 -7.17
N VAL A 269 -40.20 2.04 -8.02
CA VAL A 269 -38.82 2.12 -8.51
C VAL A 269 -38.08 3.24 -7.79
N LEU A 270 -36.91 2.91 -7.25
CA LEU A 270 -35.98 3.84 -6.65
C LEU A 270 -34.60 3.65 -7.31
N PHE A 271 -34.06 4.68 -7.96
CA PHE A 271 -32.69 4.55 -8.48
C PHE A 271 -31.70 4.73 -7.34
N THR A 272 -31.08 3.64 -6.89
CA THR A 272 -30.14 3.66 -5.77
C THR A 272 -28.79 4.25 -6.16
N GLU A 273 -28.42 4.19 -7.44
CA GLU A 273 -27.34 4.94 -8.09
C GLU A 273 -27.65 5.20 -9.57
N PHE A 274 -27.28 6.39 -10.05
CA PHE A 274 -27.17 6.73 -11.46
C PHE A 274 -26.32 8.01 -11.59
N GLY A 275 -25.68 8.22 -12.74
CA GLY A 275 -24.88 9.42 -12.92
C GLY A 275 -24.02 9.38 -14.18
N ALA A 276 -23.02 10.24 -14.20
CA ALA A 276 -22.01 10.34 -15.25
C ALA A 276 -20.72 10.86 -14.60
N ASP A 277 -19.56 10.44 -15.10
CA ASP A 277 -18.32 11.07 -14.71
C ASP A 277 -18.12 12.43 -15.39
N ALA A 278 -17.20 13.21 -14.83
CA ALA A 278 -16.83 14.54 -15.30
C ALA A 278 -15.55 14.53 -16.14
N PHE A 279 -15.18 13.42 -16.78
CA PHE A 279 -13.93 13.30 -17.54
C PHE A 279 -14.17 12.77 -18.95
N ASN A 280 -13.79 13.54 -19.98
CA ASN A 280 -13.89 13.09 -21.36
C ASN A 280 -12.68 12.20 -21.70
N ALA A 281 -12.91 10.91 -21.89
CA ALA A 281 -11.84 9.94 -22.17
C ALA A 281 -11.15 10.17 -23.53
N LEU A 282 -11.85 10.73 -24.52
CA LEU A 282 -11.29 11.00 -25.86
C LEU A 282 -10.45 12.27 -25.90
N GLU A 283 -10.93 13.34 -25.26
CA GLU A 283 -10.22 14.62 -25.18
C GLU A 283 -9.18 14.64 -24.06
N ASN A 284 -9.20 13.64 -23.18
CA ASN A 284 -8.35 13.50 -21.99
C ASN A 284 -8.36 14.76 -21.12
N GLN A 285 -9.57 15.23 -20.76
CA GLN A 285 -9.77 16.42 -19.93
C GLN A 285 -11.12 16.38 -19.20
N GLU A 286 -11.21 17.15 -18.11
CA GLU A 286 -12.47 17.31 -17.37
C GLU A 286 -13.59 17.95 -18.22
N ASP A 287 -14.75 17.30 -18.31
CA ASP A 287 -15.96 17.74 -19.00
C ASP A 287 -17.19 17.79 -18.07
N GLN A 288 -17.23 18.84 -17.24
CA GLN A 288 -18.35 19.08 -16.33
C GLN A 288 -19.70 19.31 -17.04
N LYS A 289 -19.69 19.74 -18.32
CA LYS A 289 -20.93 20.04 -19.06
C LYS A 289 -21.63 18.74 -19.47
N SER A 290 -20.87 17.71 -19.83
CA SER A 290 -21.42 16.40 -20.13
C SER A 290 -22.00 15.71 -18.91
N GLN A 291 -21.29 15.75 -17.78
CA GLN A 291 -21.83 15.29 -16.49
C GLN A 291 -23.19 15.93 -16.19
N ALA A 292 -23.25 17.27 -16.20
CA ALA A 292 -24.47 18.01 -15.89
C ALA A 292 -25.62 17.69 -16.88
N TYR A 293 -25.31 17.47 -18.16
CA TYR A 293 -26.32 17.12 -19.14
C TYR A 293 -26.98 15.77 -18.86
N TYR A 294 -26.20 14.70 -18.61
CA TYR A 294 -26.80 13.40 -18.34
C TYR A 294 -27.63 13.44 -17.07
N MET A 295 -27.08 13.98 -15.98
CA MET A 295 -27.75 14.03 -14.68
C MET A 295 -29.06 14.85 -14.72
N VAL A 296 -29.09 16.01 -15.40
CA VAL A 296 -30.32 16.80 -15.56
C VAL A 296 -31.39 16.02 -16.33
N ASN A 297 -31.01 15.28 -17.39
CA ASN A 297 -31.96 14.47 -18.13
C ASN A 297 -32.41 13.23 -17.34
N ASN A 298 -31.53 12.61 -16.54
CA ASN A 298 -31.92 11.51 -15.66
C ASN A 298 -32.96 11.97 -14.63
N TRP A 299 -32.74 13.11 -13.97
CA TRP A 299 -33.70 13.65 -13.01
C TRP A 299 -35.03 14.06 -13.65
N LYS A 300 -34.99 14.60 -14.87
CA LYS A 300 -36.19 14.84 -15.66
C LYS A 300 -36.99 13.55 -15.85
N ASP A 301 -36.33 12.47 -16.29
CA ASP A 301 -37.00 11.18 -16.54
C ASP A 301 -37.56 10.55 -15.24
N ILE A 302 -36.84 10.70 -14.11
CA ILE A 302 -37.31 10.28 -12.77
C ILE A 302 -38.58 11.03 -12.38
N TYR A 303 -38.60 12.36 -12.56
CA TYR A 303 -39.76 13.18 -12.20
C TYR A 303 -40.94 12.91 -13.12
N GLU A 304 -40.74 12.81 -14.44
CA GLU A 304 -41.84 12.51 -15.37
C GLU A 304 -42.51 11.15 -15.12
N ASN A 305 -41.84 10.21 -14.45
CA ASN A 305 -42.39 8.90 -14.06
C ASN A 305 -42.97 8.85 -12.64
N ALA A 306 -43.05 9.97 -11.91
CA ALA A 306 -43.69 10.02 -10.61
C ALA A 306 -45.22 9.87 -10.72
N ALA A 307 -45.85 9.50 -9.62
CA ALA A 307 -47.31 9.33 -9.55
C ALA A 307 -48.06 10.62 -9.92
N GLY A 308 -49.08 10.50 -10.79
CA GLY A 308 -49.91 11.62 -11.27
C GLY A 308 -49.39 12.35 -12.50
N LEU A 309 -48.24 11.94 -13.07
CA LEU A 309 -47.62 12.60 -14.23
C LEU A 309 -47.77 11.85 -15.55
N GLY A 310 -48.52 10.73 -15.57
CA GLY A 310 -49.02 10.12 -16.81
C GLY A 310 -48.06 9.24 -17.60
N LYS A 311 -46.84 8.97 -17.10
CA LYS A 311 -45.95 7.90 -17.62
C LYS A 311 -46.18 6.59 -16.84
N ALA A 312 -45.11 5.96 -16.33
CA ALA A 312 -45.22 4.71 -15.57
C ALA A 312 -45.78 4.91 -14.15
N GLU A 313 -45.67 6.10 -13.57
CA GLU A 313 -46.27 6.47 -12.28
C GLU A 313 -45.82 5.57 -11.10
N ASN A 314 -44.61 5.03 -11.18
CA ASN A 314 -44.01 4.16 -10.17
C ASN A 314 -42.65 4.67 -9.66
N SER A 315 -42.20 5.84 -10.09
CA SER A 315 -40.95 6.46 -9.62
C SER A 315 -41.15 7.12 -8.26
N ILE A 316 -40.35 6.73 -7.26
CA ILE A 316 -40.31 7.38 -5.94
C ILE A 316 -39.03 8.20 -5.70
N GLY A 317 -38.22 8.38 -6.75
CA GLY A 317 -37.01 9.21 -6.75
C GLY A 317 -35.75 8.42 -7.05
N GLY A 318 -34.62 8.94 -6.59
CA GLY A 318 -33.33 8.27 -6.79
C GLY A 318 -32.17 8.98 -6.11
N PHE A 319 -30.96 8.45 -6.29
CA PHE A 319 -29.74 8.97 -5.72
C PHE A 319 -28.68 9.19 -6.80
N THR A 320 -28.25 10.45 -6.95
CA THR A 320 -27.14 10.79 -7.87
C THR A 320 -25.85 10.14 -7.36
N PHE A 321 -25.08 9.49 -8.24
CA PHE A 321 -23.77 8.94 -7.99
C PHE A 321 -22.70 9.83 -8.64
N GLN A 322 -21.81 10.47 -7.87
CA GLN A 322 -21.79 10.57 -6.39
C GLN A 322 -21.43 11.98 -5.92
N PHE A 323 -21.48 12.23 -4.62
CA PHE A 323 -21.30 13.59 -4.11
C PHE A 323 -19.89 14.14 -4.35
N SER A 324 -18.85 13.34 -4.06
CA SER A 324 -17.45 13.75 -4.12
C SER A 324 -16.59 12.76 -4.90
N ASP A 325 -15.43 13.20 -5.42
CA ASP A 325 -14.55 12.32 -6.22
C ASP A 325 -14.03 11.10 -5.45
N GLY A 326 -13.91 9.96 -6.14
CA GLY A 326 -13.47 8.70 -5.56
C GLY A 326 -12.01 8.36 -5.91
N TRP A 327 -11.03 9.09 -5.36
CA TRP A 327 -9.57 8.98 -5.64
C TRP A 327 -8.93 7.60 -5.39
N TRP A 328 -9.71 6.61 -4.95
CA TRP A 328 -9.28 5.25 -4.71
C TRP A 328 -9.97 4.25 -5.64
N LYS A 329 -10.89 4.68 -6.51
CA LYS A 329 -11.73 3.74 -7.26
C LYS A 329 -10.94 2.97 -8.33
N TYR A 330 -9.84 3.53 -8.84
CA TYR A 330 -8.94 2.80 -9.73
C TYR A 330 -7.74 2.24 -8.96
N GLY A 331 -7.46 0.93 -9.10
CA GLY A 331 -6.35 0.26 -8.44
C GLY A 331 -6.55 -0.01 -6.95
N GLN A 332 -7.47 0.70 -6.27
CA GLN A 332 -8.01 0.48 -4.91
C GLN A 332 -7.03 0.54 -3.72
N THR A 333 -5.77 0.21 -3.93
CA THR A 333 -4.69 0.21 -2.92
C THR A 333 -3.44 0.92 -3.42
N LYS A 334 -3.45 1.42 -4.67
CA LYS A 334 -2.34 2.09 -5.33
C LYS A 334 -2.78 3.49 -5.76
N ASN A 335 -1.81 4.39 -5.96
CA ASN A 335 -2.05 5.75 -6.47
C ASN A 335 -3.07 6.59 -5.68
N LEU A 336 -3.29 6.32 -4.39
CA LEU A 336 -4.34 6.97 -3.58
C LEU A 336 -4.18 8.51 -3.43
N ASP A 337 -3.01 9.04 -3.78
CA ASP A 337 -2.68 10.47 -3.79
C ASP A 337 -2.68 11.09 -5.19
N VAL A 338 -3.18 10.37 -6.19
CA VAL A 338 -3.33 10.79 -7.60
C VAL A 338 -4.79 10.67 -7.99
N HIS A 339 -5.34 11.67 -8.67
CA HIS A 339 -6.66 11.56 -9.29
C HIS A 339 -6.49 10.89 -10.65
N ASP A 340 -6.76 9.59 -10.74
CA ASP A 340 -6.49 8.82 -11.95
C ASP A 340 -7.47 9.18 -13.07
N SER A 341 -6.96 9.22 -14.30
CA SER A 341 -7.74 9.52 -15.51
C SER A 341 -8.14 8.26 -16.28
N ASN A 342 -7.92 7.06 -15.72
CA ASN A 342 -8.21 5.79 -16.37
C ASN A 342 -9.71 5.48 -16.42
N ALA A 343 -10.24 5.29 -17.63
CA ALA A 343 -11.57 4.72 -17.82
C ALA A 343 -11.50 3.18 -17.74
N SER A 344 -12.17 2.60 -16.73
CA SER A 344 -12.09 1.15 -16.46
C SER A 344 -13.08 0.33 -17.28
N TRP A 345 -14.16 0.93 -17.79
CA TRP A 345 -15.19 0.23 -18.58
C TRP A 345 -15.82 1.14 -19.65
N SER A 346 -16.55 0.53 -20.61
CA SER A 346 -17.17 1.22 -21.74
C SER A 346 -18.70 1.28 -21.61
N ASN A 347 -19.30 2.40 -22.00
CA ASN A 347 -20.76 2.55 -22.01
C ASN A 347 -21.24 3.44 -23.16
N GLY A 348 -21.87 2.81 -24.16
CA GLY A 348 -22.44 3.48 -25.33
C GLY A 348 -23.65 4.38 -25.05
N GLY A 349 -24.23 4.34 -23.85
CA GLY A 349 -25.27 5.28 -23.42
C GLY A 349 -24.75 6.72 -23.25
N TYR A 350 -23.44 6.88 -23.10
CA TYR A 350 -22.76 8.16 -22.90
C TYR A 350 -22.07 8.59 -24.21
N ASP A 351 -22.88 9.03 -25.17
CA ASP A 351 -22.50 9.28 -26.57
C ASP A 351 -21.47 10.41 -26.82
N ARG A 352 -21.14 11.22 -25.81
CA ARG A 352 -20.28 12.40 -25.96
C ARG A 352 -18.78 12.12 -25.95
N ASP A 353 -18.37 10.99 -25.40
CA ASP A 353 -16.98 10.57 -25.32
C ASP A 353 -16.82 9.04 -25.53
N HIS A 354 -17.83 8.41 -26.09
CA HIS A 354 -17.80 7.01 -26.46
C HIS A 354 -17.21 6.80 -27.86
N GLU A 355 -16.27 5.86 -27.98
CA GLU A 355 -15.76 5.33 -29.24
C GLU A 355 -15.76 3.79 -29.15
N GLU A 356 -16.22 3.12 -30.21
CA GLU A 356 -16.30 1.66 -30.23
C GLU A 356 -14.93 1.02 -29.96
N GLY A 357 -14.88 0.10 -29.00
CA GLY A 357 -13.64 -0.56 -28.58
C GLY A 357 -12.78 0.23 -27.60
N LYS A 358 -13.26 1.38 -27.07
CA LYS A 358 -12.60 2.14 -26.00
C LYS A 358 -13.50 2.29 -24.77
N ASN A 359 -12.86 2.33 -23.61
CA ASN A 359 -13.53 2.66 -22.35
C ASN A 359 -13.73 4.18 -22.24
N ASN A 360 -14.83 4.59 -21.63
CA ASN A 360 -15.16 6.00 -21.42
C ASN A 360 -15.68 6.33 -20.01
N MET A 361 -15.88 5.33 -19.15
CA MET A 361 -16.38 5.57 -17.79
C MET A 361 -15.24 5.65 -16.79
N ASN A 362 -15.03 6.83 -16.18
CA ASN A 362 -13.97 7.05 -15.20
C ASN A 362 -14.52 7.15 -13.77
N GLU A 363 -14.38 6.05 -13.01
CA GLU A 363 -14.90 5.89 -11.65
C GLU A 363 -14.45 6.97 -10.65
N GLU A 364 -13.22 7.50 -10.78
CA GLU A 364 -12.74 8.52 -9.84
C GLU A 364 -13.38 9.90 -10.05
N TRP A 365 -14.02 10.11 -11.22
CA TRP A 365 -14.54 11.40 -11.67
C TRP A 365 -16.07 11.51 -11.64
N PHE A 366 -16.78 10.54 -11.04
CA PHE A 366 -18.24 10.60 -10.83
C PHE A 366 -18.70 11.66 -9.82
N GLY A 367 -17.79 12.24 -9.05
CA GLY A 367 -18.13 13.28 -8.09
C GLY A 367 -18.81 14.49 -8.77
N ILE A 368 -19.90 14.99 -8.21
CA ILE A 368 -20.45 16.30 -8.60
C ILE A 368 -19.73 17.46 -7.90
N CYS A 369 -18.85 17.15 -6.95
CA CYS A 369 -17.91 18.06 -6.30
C CYS A 369 -16.49 17.51 -6.40
N ALA A 370 -15.55 18.36 -6.82
CA ALA A 370 -14.13 18.03 -6.78
C ALA A 370 -13.60 18.11 -5.34
N LYS A 371 -12.72 17.16 -4.95
CA LYS A 371 -12.10 17.17 -3.62
C LYS A 371 -10.95 18.16 -3.55
N GLY A 372 -10.76 18.83 -2.42
CA GLY A 372 -9.55 19.58 -2.08
C GLY A 372 -8.48 18.72 -1.43
N ALA A 373 -7.33 19.32 -1.10
CA ALA A 373 -6.30 18.64 -0.33
C ALA A 373 -6.76 18.33 1.11
N THR A 374 -6.42 17.13 1.60
CA THR A 374 -6.68 16.74 2.99
C THR A 374 -5.83 17.59 3.94
N ASN A 375 -6.47 18.22 4.93
CA ASN A 375 -5.76 19.02 5.93
C ASN A 375 -5.27 18.16 7.11
N SER A 376 -4.57 18.78 8.06
CA SER A 376 -3.98 18.08 9.22
C SER A 376 -4.99 17.43 10.18
N ARG A 377 -6.28 17.72 10.07
CA ARG A 377 -7.37 17.06 10.81
C ARG A 377 -7.95 15.85 10.08
N GLY A 378 -7.49 15.56 8.85
CA GLY A 378 -8.06 14.49 8.02
C GLY A 378 -9.38 14.87 7.35
N VAL A 379 -9.69 16.18 7.23
CA VAL A 379 -10.86 16.70 6.50
C VAL A 379 -10.42 17.54 5.30
N TYR A 380 -11.32 17.76 4.34
CA TYR A 380 -11.05 18.50 3.11
C TYR A 380 -12.23 19.41 2.74
N ASP A 381 -11.95 20.40 1.89
CA ASP A 381 -12.98 21.24 1.27
C ASP A 381 -13.45 20.61 -0.05
N LEU A 382 -14.70 20.89 -0.43
CA LEU A 382 -15.29 20.48 -1.70
C LEU A 382 -15.51 21.68 -2.63
N TYR A 383 -15.34 21.44 -3.92
CA TYR A 383 -15.48 22.42 -4.99
C TYR A 383 -16.58 21.96 -5.96
N PRO A 384 -17.79 22.54 -5.90
CA PRO A 384 -18.91 22.14 -6.76
C PRO A 384 -18.61 22.23 -8.26
N ARG A 385 -19.02 21.19 -9.01
CA ARG A 385 -19.00 21.18 -10.49
C ARG A 385 -20.31 21.72 -11.06
N ALA A 386 -20.35 21.87 -12.39
CA ALA A 386 -21.57 22.30 -13.09
C ALA A 386 -22.81 21.45 -12.74
N ALA A 387 -22.65 20.13 -12.53
CA ALA A 387 -23.75 19.26 -12.13
C ALA A 387 -24.41 19.70 -10.80
N TYR A 388 -23.63 20.09 -9.78
CA TYR A 388 -24.17 20.60 -8.52
C TYR A 388 -25.13 21.78 -8.72
N TYR A 389 -24.72 22.78 -9.53
CA TYR A 389 -25.55 23.97 -9.76
C TYR A 389 -26.80 23.65 -10.57
N ALA A 390 -26.70 22.77 -11.57
CA ALA A 390 -27.84 22.38 -12.39
C ALA A 390 -28.86 21.54 -11.59
N LEU A 391 -28.39 20.60 -10.77
CA LEU A 391 -29.24 19.80 -9.90
C LEU A 391 -29.86 20.62 -8.76
N LYS A 392 -29.14 21.63 -8.26
CA LYS A 392 -29.71 22.61 -7.32
C LYS A 392 -30.94 23.31 -7.89
N GLU A 393 -30.94 23.62 -9.19
CA GLU A 393 -32.14 24.16 -9.85
C GLU A 393 -33.20 23.06 -10.00
N ALA A 394 -32.84 21.87 -10.48
CA ALA A 394 -33.78 20.75 -10.66
C ALA A 394 -34.56 20.40 -9.37
N HIS A 395 -33.88 20.33 -8.23
CA HIS A 395 -34.45 19.94 -6.94
C HIS A 395 -35.30 21.01 -6.24
N GLN A 396 -35.45 22.21 -6.83
CA GLN A 396 -36.44 23.18 -6.35
C GLN A 396 -37.87 22.80 -6.72
N LEU A 397 -38.04 21.89 -7.68
CA LEU A 397 -39.33 21.41 -8.12
C LEU A 397 -39.80 20.23 -7.26
N ASP A 398 -40.98 20.37 -6.67
CA ASP A 398 -41.71 19.25 -6.07
C ASP A 398 -42.68 18.67 -7.11
N PRO A 399 -42.46 17.42 -7.58
CA PRO A 399 -43.31 16.79 -8.60
C PRO A 399 -44.74 16.49 -8.08
N TYR A 400 -44.98 16.52 -6.77
CA TYR A 400 -46.30 16.29 -6.19
C TYR A 400 -47.07 17.59 -5.89
N ALA A 401 -46.50 18.76 -6.18
CA ALA A 401 -47.16 20.03 -5.94
C ALA A 401 -48.41 20.22 -6.83
N GLU A 402 -49.37 21.01 -6.34
CA GLU A 402 -50.62 21.28 -7.06
C GLU A 402 -50.35 22.01 -8.39
N GLY A 403 -50.92 21.50 -9.48
CA GLY A 403 -50.80 22.10 -10.82
C GLY A 403 -49.56 21.68 -11.62
N ILE A 404 -48.78 20.72 -11.11
CA ILE A 404 -47.66 20.11 -11.84
C ILE A 404 -48.19 18.96 -12.71
N ASP A 405 -47.91 19.02 -14.02
CA ASP A 405 -48.17 17.96 -14.98
C ASP A 405 -46.91 17.69 -15.82
N ALA A 406 -46.95 16.67 -16.69
CA ALA A 406 -45.81 16.32 -17.54
C ALA A 406 -45.32 17.49 -18.41
N GLN A 407 -46.23 18.34 -18.89
CA GLN A 407 -45.86 19.50 -19.72
C GLN A 407 -45.15 20.58 -18.88
N PHE A 408 -45.55 20.77 -17.62
CA PHE A 408 -44.84 21.64 -16.69
C PHE A 408 -43.41 21.14 -16.43
N ILE A 409 -43.23 19.84 -16.14
CA ILE A 409 -41.89 19.26 -15.91
C ILE A 409 -40.98 19.52 -17.12
N ASP A 410 -41.45 19.18 -18.33
CA ASP A 410 -40.69 19.39 -19.58
C ASP A 410 -40.27 20.85 -19.76
N ASN A 411 -41.21 21.78 -19.56
CA ASN A 411 -40.93 23.21 -19.63
C ASN A 411 -39.95 23.66 -18.56
N TYR A 412 -40.11 23.23 -17.31
CA TYR A 412 -39.23 23.62 -16.19
C TYR A 412 -37.79 23.20 -16.46
N PHE A 413 -37.56 21.92 -16.77
CA PHE A 413 -36.21 21.39 -17.04
C PHE A 413 -35.56 22.04 -18.27
N SER A 414 -36.35 22.49 -19.26
CA SER A 414 -35.81 23.22 -20.42
C SER A 414 -35.23 24.60 -20.06
N THR A 415 -35.60 25.16 -18.90
CA THR A 415 -35.08 26.46 -18.42
C THR A 415 -33.75 26.34 -17.67
N ILE A 416 -33.36 25.13 -17.25
CA ILE A 416 -32.10 24.89 -16.52
C ILE A 416 -30.91 25.12 -17.45
N SER A 417 -30.12 26.16 -17.17
CA SER A 417 -29.02 26.57 -18.03
C SER A 417 -27.71 25.86 -17.65
N LEU A 418 -27.36 24.80 -18.40
CA LEU A 418 -26.06 24.12 -18.23
C LEU A 418 -24.87 25.06 -18.45
N THR A 419 -25.05 26.11 -19.27
CA THR A 419 -23.98 27.09 -19.51
C THR A 419 -23.76 27.99 -18.29
N ASP A 420 -24.82 28.43 -17.61
CA ASP A 420 -24.71 29.19 -16.37
C ASP A 420 -24.05 28.35 -15.28
N ALA A 421 -24.47 27.08 -15.15
CA ALA A 421 -23.88 26.13 -14.22
C ALA A 421 -22.36 25.96 -14.42
N VAL A 422 -21.90 25.81 -15.67
CA VAL A 422 -20.46 25.76 -16.01
C VAL A 422 -19.75 27.08 -15.67
N LEU A 423 -20.38 28.23 -15.92
CA LEU A 423 -19.79 29.54 -15.61
C LEU A 423 -19.60 29.73 -14.10
N ARG A 424 -20.53 29.25 -13.28
CA ARG A 424 -20.41 29.27 -11.81
C ARG A 424 -19.27 28.38 -11.33
N ALA A 425 -19.24 27.13 -11.80
CA ALA A 425 -18.22 26.15 -11.41
C ALA A 425 -16.78 26.54 -11.79
N ARG A 426 -16.59 27.44 -12.76
CA ARG A 426 -15.26 28.02 -13.06
C ARG A 426 -14.65 28.77 -11.88
N GLY A 427 -15.48 29.40 -11.04
CA GLY A 427 -15.03 30.06 -9.82
C GLY A 427 -14.40 29.08 -8.84
N ASP A 428 -15.10 27.97 -8.57
CA ASP A 428 -14.63 26.90 -7.68
C ASP A 428 -13.39 26.19 -8.22
N LYS A 429 -13.36 25.91 -9.53
CA LYS A 429 -12.15 25.34 -10.19
C LYS A 429 -10.93 26.28 -10.07
N ALA A 430 -11.13 27.59 -10.17
CA ALA A 430 -10.06 28.57 -9.98
C ALA A 430 -9.61 28.66 -8.52
N ALA A 431 -10.54 28.56 -7.56
CA ALA A 431 -10.23 28.53 -6.13
C ALA A 431 -9.43 27.27 -5.75
N MET A 432 -9.83 26.10 -6.25
CA MET A 432 -9.16 24.82 -6.02
C MET A 432 -7.69 24.82 -6.49
N SER A 433 -7.41 25.51 -7.60
CA SER A 433 -6.07 25.61 -8.19
C SER A 433 -5.24 26.80 -7.68
N GLY A 434 -5.69 27.53 -6.66
CA GLY A 434 -4.97 28.67 -6.10
C GLY A 434 -4.77 29.84 -7.08
N GLY A 435 -5.60 29.95 -8.13
CA GLY A 435 -5.56 31.07 -9.08
C GLY A 435 -4.64 30.92 -10.30
N GLY A 436 -4.07 29.74 -10.57
CA GLY A 436 -3.35 29.50 -11.83
C GLY A 436 -3.14 28.01 -12.10
N SER A 437 -3.40 27.55 -13.33
CA SER A 437 -3.09 26.18 -13.76
C SER A 437 -1.57 25.96 -13.77
N GLN A 438 -0.96 25.66 -12.62
CA GLN A 438 0.48 25.46 -12.57
C GLN A 438 0.82 24.07 -13.09
N LYS A 439 1.02 23.99 -14.42
CA LYS A 439 1.63 22.85 -15.11
C LYS A 439 3.00 22.48 -14.54
N VAL A 440 3.65 23.42 -13.85
CA VAL A 440 4.91 23.28 -13.11
C VAL A 440 4.85 24.20 -11.88
N GLY A 441 5.30 23.73 -10.72
CA GLY A 441 5.35 24.48 -9.48
C GLY A 441 6.38 23.91 -8.49
N ILE A 442 6.47 24.55 -7.33
CA ILE A 442 7.25 24.03 -6.21
C ILE A 442 6.45 22.87 -5.61
N SER A 443 6.98 21.66 -5.73
CA SER A 443 6.36 20.44 -5.21
C SER A 443 6.73 20.18 -3.76
N ARG A 444 7.88 20.68 -3.31
CA ARG A 444 8.38 20.49 -1.93
C ARG A 444 9.29 21.64 -1.48
N ILE A 445 9.14 22.07 -0.23
CA ILE A 445 10.13 22.86 0.52
C ILE A 445 10.32 22.20 1.86
N ALA A 446 11.53 21.72 2.13
CA ALA A 446 11.85 21.08 3.40
C ALA A 446 13.17 21.57 3.99
N ALA A 447 13.32 21.43 5.30
CA ALA A 447 14.57 21.65 6.02
C ALA A 447 14.70 20.63 7.13
N HIS A 448 15.87 20.00 7.26
CA HIS A 448 16.29 19.16 8.37
C HIS A 448 17.39 19.91 9.12
N LEU A 449 17.04 20.43 10.29
CA LEU A 449 17.94 21.18 11.16
C LEU A 449 18.15 20.35 12.43
N SER A 450 19.40 20.03 12.75
CA SER A 450 19.73 19.24 13.93
C SER A 450 20.87 19.88 14.72
N THR A 451 20.85 19.69 16.03
CA THR A 451 22.00 19.95 16.89
C THR A 451 22.35 18.69 17.65
N PHE A 452 23.64 18.49 17.91
CA PHE A 452 24.19 17.29 18.53
C PHE A 452 24.97 17.69 19.77
N TYR A 453 24.75 16.97 20.87
CA TYR A 453 25.57 17.06 22.06
C TYR A 453 26.08 15.66 22.40
N THR A 454 27.39 15.45 22.33
CA THR A 454 28.02 14.13 22.50
C THR A 454 28.96 14.08 23.68
N GLY A 455 29.11 12.90 24.27
CA GLY A 455 30.00 12.65 25.39
C GLY A 455 30.23 11.16 25.62
N GLY A 456 31.13 10.85 26.53
CA GLY A 456 31.43 9.46 26.88
C GLY A 456 32.63 9.31 27.79
N SER A 457 33.02 8.07 28.03
CA SER A 457 34.15 7.70 28.89
C SER A 457 34.85 6.46 28.33
N LEU A 458 36.18 6.43 28.46
CA LEU A 458 37.04 5.36 27.94
C LEU A 458 36.87 5.17 26.42
N ILE A 459 36.80 6.30 25.69
CA ILE A 459 36.61 6.35 24.24
C ILE A 459 37.79 7.00 23.52
N THR A 460 37.93 6.72 22.22
CA THR A 460 38.93 7.36 21.35
C THR A 460 38.56 8.77 20.92
N THR A 461 37.27 9.15 20.97
CA THR A 461 36.81 10.49 20.55
C THR A 461 37.43 11.58 21.44
N PRO A 462 38.12 12.58 20.85
CA PRO A 462 38.82 13.60 21.62
C PRO A 462 37.87 14.72 22.10
N ASP A 463 38.31 15.53 23.08
CA ASP A 463 37.55 16.69 23.56
C ASP A 463 37.48 17.84 22.52
N ASN A 464 38.48 17.94 21.63
CA ASN A 464 38.55 18.96 20.58
C ASN A 464 39.09 18.33 19.27
N PRO A 465 38.78 18.90 18.10
CA PRO A 465 39.26 18.40 16.82
C PRO A 465 40.79 18.46 16.73
N ASP A 466 41.42 17.37 16.29
CA ASP A 466 42.81 17.38 15.87
C ASP A 466 42.89 17.77 14.38
N PRO A 467 43.50 18.91 14.03
CA PRO A 467 43.60 19.35 12.63
C PRO A 467 44.49 18.44 11.76
N ASN A 468 45.18 17.45 12.33
CA ASN A 468 46.02 16.50 11.60
C ASN A 468 45.38 15.11 11.50
N ASP A 469 44.22 14.88 12.14
CA ASP A 469 43.47 13.64 12.07
C ASP A 469 42.19 13.84 11.26
N ASN A 470 41.74 12.79 10.57
CA ASN A 470 40.53 12.80 9.75
C ASN A 470 39.54 11.75 10.24
N SER A 471 39.51 11.50 11.55
CA SER A 471 38.66 10.53 12.22
C SER A 471 37.33 11.16 12.66
N TYR A 472 36.27 10.34 12.69
CA TYR A 472 34.95 10.74 13.15
C TYR A 472 34.43 9.74 14.20
N PRO A 473 33.73 10.18 15.26
CA PRO A 473 33.49 11.58 15.62
C PRO A 473 34.78 12.32 15.99
N ASN A 474 34.93 13.57 15.54
CA ASN A 474 36.19 14.30 15.68
C ASN A 474 36.31 15.12 16.98
N GLN A 475 35.21 15.29 17.72
CA GLN A 475 35.18 16.02 18.99
C GLN A 475 34.00 15.57 19.86
N LEU A 476 34.08 15.84 21.17
CA LEU A 476 32.95 15.80 22.10
C LEU A 476 32.31 17.19 22.23
N GLY A 477 31.09 17.25 22.76
CA GLY A 477 30.40 18.52 23.01
C GLY A 477 29.38 18.85 21.93
N PHE A 478 29.23 20.14 21.61
CA PHE A 478 28.14 20.64 20.76
C PHE A 478 28.55 20.78 19.29
N ASP A 479 27.64 20.40 18.39
CA ASP A 479 27.74 20.64 16.95
C ASP A 479 26.34 20.77 16.31
N GLN A 480 26.26 21.11 15.03
CA GLN A 480 25.00 21.31 14.31
C GLN A 480 25.04 20.76 12.87
N MET A 481 23.87 20.54 12.29
CA MET A 481 23.71 20.13 10.90
C MET A 481 22.51 20.85 10.26
N GLN A 482 22.69 21.28 9.00
CA GLN A 482 21.68 22.01 8.25
C GLN A 482 21.55 21.42 6.85
N SER A 483 20.36 20.92 6.51
CA SER A 483 20.07 20.30 5.22
C SER A 483 18.71 20.81 4.71
N TYR A 484 18.63 21.25 3.46
CA TYR A 484 17.45 21.86 2.85
C TYR A 484 17.05 21.11 1.58
N PHE A 485 15.75 21.02 1.30
CA PHE A 485 15.23 20.34 0.12
C PHE A 485 14.27 21.25 -0.65
N ILE A 486 14.44 21.31 -1.96
CA ILE A 486 13.56 22.05 -2.87
C ILE A 486 13.12 21.11 -3.98
N GLY A 487 11.82 20.82 -4.02
CA GLY A 487 11.18 20.05 -5.07
C GLY A 487 10.57 20.94 -6.15
N VAL A 488 10.78 20.57 -7.40
CA VAL A 488 10.09 21.14 -8.57
C VAL A 488 9.36 20.02 -9.28
N GLY A 489 8.04 20.16 -9.43
CA GLY A 489 7.21 19.14 -10.05
C GLY A 489 6.03 19.73 -10.82
N GLY A 490 5.30 18.88 -11.54
CA GLY A 490 4.16 19.34 -12.31
C GLY A 490 3.48 18.26 -13.16
N GLN A 491 2.25 18.58 -13.57
CA GLN A 491 1.41 17.76 -14.43
C GLN A 491 1.08 18.54 -15.71
N PRO A 492 1.97 18.55 -16.73
CA PRO A 492 1.78 19.34 -17.95
C PRO A 492 0.58 18.88 -18.81
N ALA A 493 0.17 17.62 -18.66
CA ALA A 493 -1.03 16.99 -19.22
C ALA A 493 -1.56 15.95 -18.21
N PRO A 494 -2.86 15.58 -18.23
CA PRO A 494 -3.44 14.65 -17.23
C PRO A 494 -2.70 13.32 -17.11
N ASN A 495 -2.09 12.86 -18.20
CA ASN A 495 -1.36 11.60 -18.30
C ASN A 495 0.17 11.73 -18.15
N VAL A 496 0.70 12.90 -17.74
CA VAL A 496 2.15 13.12 -17.54
C VAL A 496 2.39 13.79 -16.20
N ASN A 497 3.25 13.21 -15.37
CA ASN A 497 3.67 13.79 -14.09
C ASN A 497 5.19 13.72 -13.95
N PHE A 498 5.79 14.69 -13.26
CA PHE A 498 7.21 14.66 -12.92
C PHE A 498 7.50 15.37 -11.61
N ASN A 499 8.56 14.95 -10.92
CA ASN A 499 9.08 15.60 -9.73
C ASN A 499 10.60 15.47 -9.67
N VAL A 500 11.30 16.54 -9.25
CA VAL A 500 12.74 16.53 -8.99
C VAL A 500 13.00 17.29 -7.69
N ASP A 501 13.64 16.62 -6.74
CA ASP A 501 14.05 17.20 -5.46
C ASP A 501 15.56 17.47 -5.47
N PHE A 502 15.94 18.68 -5.06
CA PHE A 502 17.33 19.08 -4.84
C PHE A 502 17.61 19.16 -3.35
N ASN A 503 18.73 18.59 -2.90
CA ASN A 503 19.24 18.79 -1.55
C ASN A 503 20.36 19.83 -1.55
N ILE A 504 20.29 20.76 -0.60
CA ILE A 504 21.25 21.81 -0.34
C ILE A 504 21.76 21.64 1.10
N VAL A 505 23.05 21.41 1.27
CA VAL A 505 23.70 21.27 2.58
C VAL A 505 24.26 22.62 3.01
N GLY A 506 23.88 23.06 4.22
CA GLY A 506 24.39 24.28 4.84
C GLY A 506 25.56 24.03 5.77
N ASP A 507 25.46 23.01 6.63
CA ASP A 507 26.48 22.65 7.61
C ASP A 507 26.42 21.15 7.91
N VAL A 508 27.56 20.52 8.16
CA VAL A 508 27.68 19.07 8.39
C VAL A 508 28.30 18.82 9.75
N ALA A 509 27.54 18.15 10.64
CA ALA A 509 28.06 17.77 11.95
C ALA A 509 29.18 16.72 11.84
N GLU A 510 30.22 16.88 12.65
CA GLU A 510 31.40 16.02 12.69
C GLU A 510 31.53 15.24 14.01
N ASN A 511 30.73 15.60 15.02
CA ASN A 511 30.65 14.92 16.31
C ASN A 511 29.58 13.80 16.50
N PRO A 512 28.65 13.47 15.57
CA PRO A 512 27.66 12.42 15.82
C PRO A 512 28.27 11.02 15.98
N ILE A 513 27.79 10.21 16.93
CA ILE A 513 28.30 8.85 17.21
C ILE A 513 27.82 7.80 16.20
N ASN A 514 26.81 8.17 15.39
CA ASN A 514 26.43 7.47 14.17
C ASN A 514 27.01 8.26 12.99
N GLU A 515 28.21 7.88 12.59
CA GLU A 515 29.06 8.71 11.76
C GLU A 515 28.69 8.72 10.27
N ILE A 516 27.78 7.85 9.81
CA ILE A 516 27.41 7.70 8.40
C ILE A 516 25.98 8.19 8.13
N PHE A 517 25.86 9.26 7.35
CA PHE A 517 24.59 9.85 6.91
C PHE A 517 24.78 10.67 5.62
N TYR A 518 23.68 11.07 4.99
CA TYR A 518 23.65 11.61 3.62
C TYR A 518 24.46 12.91 3.45
N GLU A 519 24.45 13.80 4.43
CA GLU A 519 25.15 15.09 4.42
C GLU A 519 26.68 14.95 4.46
N ASN A 520 27.24 13.78 4.82
CA ASN A 520 28.69 13.55 4.87
C ASN A 520 29.43 13.86 3.58
N ARG A 521 28.76 13.76 2.43
CA ARG A 521 29.32 14.09 1.12
C ARG A 521 29.76 15.56 1.00
N ALA A 522 29.25 16.42 1.89
CA ALA A 522 29.58 17.84 1.94
C ALA A 522 30.64 18.19 3.00
N ARG A 523 31.26 17.19 3.65
CA ARG A 523 32.39 17.44 4.54
C ARG A 523 33.58 18.02 3.79
N PRO A 524 34.37 18.91 4.42
CA PRO A 524 35.61 19.39 3.83
C PRO A 524 36.56 18.25 3.49
N ILE A 525 37.15 18.27 2.29
CA ILE A 525 38.15 17.28 1.89
C ILE A 525 39.51 17.93 1.63
N ARG A 526 40.58 17.23 1.99
CA ARG A 526 41.95 17.65 1.66
C ARG A 526 42.37 17.03 0.34
N VAL A 527 42.79 17.87 -0.60
CA VAL A 527 43.26 17.44 -1.92
C VAL A 527 44.69 17.93 -2.11
N THR A 528 45.59 17.01 -2.44
CA THR A 528 46.97 17.37 -2.79
C THR A 528 46.99 18.01 -4.18
N SER A 529 47.42 19.26 -4.27
CA SER A 529 47.65 19.99 -5.52
C SER A 529 49.14 20.15 -5.81
N PRO A 530 49.54 20.49 -7.06
CA PRO A 530 50.94 20.80 -7.38
C PRO A 530 51.57 21.92 -6.52
N ASP A 531 50.74 22.79 -5.92
CA ASP A 531 51.16 23.91 -5.08
C ASP A 531 51.05 23.61 -3.57
N GLY A 532 50.69 22.37 -3.19
CA GLY A 532 50.51 21.93 -1.81
C GLY A 532 49.12 21.38 -1.51
N GLU A 533 48.86 21.05 -0.24
CA GLU A 533 47.55 20.55 0.20
C GLU A 533 46.51 21.69 0.22
N VAL A 534 45.38 21.49 -0.47
CA VAL A 534 44.27 22.43 -0.54
C VAL A 534 43.05 21.80 0.13
N ILE A 535 42.40 22.55 1.01
CA ILE A 535 41.15 22.12 1.65
C ILE A 535 39.97 22.65 0.83
N LEU A 536 39.16 21.74 0.28
CA LEU A 536 37.90 22.07 -0.38
C LEU A 536 36.79 22.08 0.67
N GLN A 537 36.36 23.27 1.09
CA GLN A 537 35.34 23.46 2.13
C GLN A 537 33.92 23.17 1.62
N ASP A 538 33.57 23.66 0.42
CA ASP A 538 32.23 23.54 -0.16
C ASP A 538 32.17 22.42 -1.22
N ASN A 539 32.41 21.18 -0.80
CA ASN A 539 32.34 20.04 -1.71
C ASN A 539 30.88 19.54 -1.81
N ASN A 540 30.30 19.44 -3.01
CA ASN A 540 28.99 18.79 -3.21
C ASN A 540 27.81 19.29 -2.33
N ASN A 541 27.79 20.59 -1.98
CA ASN A 541 26.71 21.20 -1.18
C ASN A 541 25.34 21.23 -1.88
N LEU A 542 25.26 21.03 -3.21
CA LEU A 542 24.02 20.96 -3.98
C LEU A 542 24.01 19.66 -4.81
N GLN A 543 22.98 18.84 -4.65
CA GLN A 543 22.82 17.62 -5.43
C GLN A 543 21.34 17.34 -5.71
N VAL A 544 21.05 16.71 -6.86
CA VAL A 544 19.74 16.06 -7.07
C VAL A 544 19.59 14.95 -6.03
N TYR A 545 18.58 15.06 -5.17
CA TYR A 545 18.29 14.10 -4.10
C TYR A 545 17.51 12.91 -4.64
N GLN A 546 16.41 13.17 -5.34
CA GLN A 546 15.56 12.16 -5.98
C GLN A 546 14.82 12.78 -7.17
N ALA A 547 14.41 11.95 -8.12
CA ALA A 547 13.57 12.37 -9.23
C ALA A 547 12.67 11.22 -9.71
N GLU A 548 11.49 11.56 -10.18
CA GLU A 548 10.53 10.64 -10.79
C GLU A 548 9.83 11.30 -11.97
N PHE A 549 9.47 10.47 -12.95
CA PHE A 549 8.70 10.87 -14.13
C PHE A 549 7.75 9.74 -14.49
N GLU A 550 6.51 10.08 -14.84
CA GLU A 550 5.53 9.15 -15.35
C GLU A 550 4.84 9.73 -16.59
N TRP A 551 4.69 8.91 -17.62
CA TRP A 551 3.89 9.20 -18.80
C TRP A 551 3.04 8.00 -19.17
N LYS A 552 1.73 8.13 -18.96
CA LYS A 552 0.72 7.16 -19.36
C LYS A 552 0.27 7.45 -20.80
N ASN A 553 0.43 6.49 -21.71
CA ASN A 553 0.03 6.60 -23.11
C ASN A 553 -0.81 5.39 -23.51
N ASP A 554 -1.65 5.53 -24.54
CA ASP A 554 -2.47 4.44 -25.08
C ASP A 554 -1.63 3.22 -25.49
N ASN A 555 -0.35 3.41 -25.84
CA ASN A 555 0.55 2.34 -26.28
C ASN A 555 1.56 1.90 -25.23
N PHE A 556 1.76 2.66 -24.15
CA PHE A 556 2.72 2.33 -23.10
C PHE A 556 2.52 3.17 -21.83
N ASP A 557 2.96 2.65 -20.69
CA ASP A 557 3.28 3.47 -19.51
C ASP A 557 4.79 3.55 -19.34
N LEU A 558 5.34 4.76 -19.33
CA LEU A 558 6.77 5.03 -19.14
C LEU A 558 6.98 5.62 -17.75
N ARG A 559 7.82 4.97 -16.94
CA ARG A 559 8.24 5.44 -15.63
C ARG A 559 9.74 5.68 -15.64
N GLY A 560 10.20 6.80 -15.09
CA GLY A 560 11.62 7.11 -14.89
C GLY A 560 11.89 7.41 -13.42
N PHE A 561 13.01 6.95 -12.90
CA PHE A 561 13.37 7.11 -11.50
C PHE A 561 14.85 7.43 -11.29
N TYR A 562 15.14 8.18 -10.23
CA TYR A 562 16.46 8.43 -9.69
C TYR A 562 16.35 8.55 -8.17
N ARG A 563 17.00 7.65 -7.42
CA ARG A 563 16.86 7.51 -5.96
C ARG A 563 15.40 7.40 -5.47
N THR A 564 14.51 6.95 -6.35
CA THR A 564 13.11 6.59 -6.07
C THR A 564 12.97 5.10 -6.30
N GLY A 565 12.40 4.38 -5.33
CA GLY A 565 12.28 2.91 -5.38
C GLY A 565 11.26 2.43 -6.40
N HIS A 566 11.45 1.21 -6.90
CA HIS A 566 10.50 0.50 -7.75
C HIS A 566 10.25 -0.92 -7.19
N TYR A 567 9.15 -1.53 -7.61
CA TYR A 567 8.76 -2.86 -7.18
C TYR A 567 9.39 -3.96 -8.04
N HIS A 568 9.34 -5.20 -7.56
CA HIS A 568 9.90 -6.38 -8.23
C HIS A 568 8.93 -7.00 -9.26
N TRP A 569 9.44 -7.85 -10.17
CA TRP A 569 8.60 -8.61 -11.13
C TRP A 569 8.18 -10.02 -10.65
N GLY A 570 8.49 -10.40 -9.41
CA GLY A 570 8.19 -11.74 -8.86
C GLY A 570 6.71 -12.19 -8.97
N TYR A 571 5.73 -11.29 -8.80
CA TYR A 571 4.30 -11.60 -9.01
C TYR A 571 3.86 -11.59 -10.48
N GLU A 572 4.79 -11.34 -11.40
CA GLU A 572 4.56 -11.24 -12.84
C GLU A 572 5.39 -12.30 -13.60
N GLY A 573 5.64 -13.46 -12.98
CA GLY A 573 6.34 -14.60 -13.58
C GLY A 573 7.87 -14.57 -13.51
N ASP A 574 8.48 -13.61 -12.80
CA ASP A 574 9.94 -13.59 -12.55
C ASP A 574 10.34 -14.51 -11.38
N ILE A 575 10.19 -15.83 -11.57
CA ILE A 575 10.43 -16.84 -10.51
C ILE A 575 11.90 -16.93 -10.07
N PHE A 576 12.81 -16.31 -10.83
CA PHE A 576 14.25 -16.24 -10.55
C PHE A 576 14.69 -14.87 -10.01
N GLY A 577 13.80 -13.89 -9.91
CA GLY A 577 14.09 -12.58 -9.33
C GLY A 577 15.14 -11.78 -10.10
N LEU A 578 15.12 -11.81 -11.44
CA LEU A 578 16.03 -11.00 -12.24
C LEU A 578 15.79 -9.49 -12.10
N TYR A 579 14.56 -9.07 -11.78
CA TYR A 579 14.20 -7.70 -11.48
C TYR A 579 13.73 -7.56 -10.02
N PRO A 580 14.67 -7.31 -9.07
CA PRO A 580 14.36 -7.24 -7.65
C PRO A 580 13.71 -5.90 -7.26
N GLU A 581 13.19 -5.83 -6.05
CA GLU A 581 12.66 -4.60 -5.46
C GLU A 581 13.81 -3.66 -5.09
N ALA A 582 13.63 -2.36 -5.33
CA ALA A 582 14.62 -1.32 -5.06
C ALA A 582 14.19 -0.32 -3.97
N ASN A 583 13.34 -0.75 -3.03
CA ASN A 583 12.92 0.03 -1.86
C ASN A 583 13.89 -0.18 -0.69
N TYR A 584 14.96 0.62 -0.65
CA TYR A 584 16.04 0.48 0.36
C TYR A 584 15.85 1.32 1.63
N GLY A 585 14.81 2.16 1.69
CA GLY A 585 14.55 3.05 2.83
C GLY A 585 15.77 3.92 3.19
N PRO A 586 16.12 4.08 4.48
CA PRO A 586 17.22 4.95 4.91
C PRO A 586 18.61 4.50 4.42
N ASN A 587 18.76 3.27 3.90
CA ASN A 587 20.06 2.77 3.47
C ASN A 587 20.62 3.56 2.27
N LEU A 588 19.78 4.13 1.39
CA LEU A 588 20.27 5.01 0.31
C LEU A 588 20.91 6.29 0.84
N ASP A 589 20.44 6.80 1.98
CA ASP A 589 20.96 7.99 2.64
C ASP A 589 22.22 7.65 3.45
N ILE A 590 22.19 6.54 4.22
CA ILE A 590 23.33 6.07 5.01
C ILE A 590 24.53 5.82 4.10
N TYR A 591 24.36 5.05 3.02
CA TYR A 591 25.50 4.64 2.19
C TYR A 591 25.68 5.46 0.91
N GLY A 592 24.86 6.49 0.69
CA GLY A 592 24.89 7.28 -0.55
C GLY A 592 24.52 6.46 -1.80
N GLY A 593 23.67 5.43 -1.63
CA GLY A 593 23.30 4.51 -2.71
C GLY A 593 22.53 5.19 -3.85
N ILE A 594 22.81 4.80 -5.09
CA ILE A 594 22.12 5.32 -6.26
C ILE A 594 21.28 4.19 -6.86
N ILE A 595 20.09 4.56 -7.33
CA ILE A 595 19.28 3.77 -8.24
C ILE A 595 18.77 4.71 -9.32
N SER A 596 18.81 4.31 -10.58
CA SER A 596 18.32 5.11 -11.68
C SER A 596 18.06 4.27 -12.93
N GLY A 597 16.94 4.56 -13.59
CA GLY A 597 16.58 3.97 -14.85
C GLY A 597 15.19 4.36 -15.30
N ILE A 598 14.71 3.62 -16.30
CA ILE A 598 13.37 3.72 -16.85
C ILE A 598 12.71 2.33 -16.90
N GLU A 599 11.40 2.31 -16.76
CA GLU A 599 10.54 1.16 -17.03
C GLU A 599 9.51 1.54 -18.10
N VAL A 600 9.22 0.61 -19.00
CA VAL A 600 8.20 0.75 -20.04
C VAL A 600 7.29 -0.46 -20.00
N ASP A 601 6.01 -0.24 -19.72
CA ASP A 601 4.96 -1.26 -19.83
C ASP A 601 4.20 -1.03 -21.14
N ALA A 602 4.37 -1.90 -22.14
CA ALA A 602 3.70 -1.72 -23.43
C ALA A 602 2.22 -2.16 -23.35
N LYS A 603 1.37 -1.46 -24.11
CA LYS A 603 -0.09 -1.67 -24.18
C LYS A 603 -0.55 -2.01 -25.60
N GLY A 604 -1.81 -2.36 -25.74
CA GLY A 604 -2.44 -2.67 -27.04
C GLY A 604 -1.80 -3.87 -27.72
N LYS A 605 -1.29 -3.71 -28.95
CA LYS A 605 -0.72 -4.84 -29.73
C LYS A 605 0.53 -5.48 -29.11
N LEU A 606 1.20 -4.76 -28.20
CA LEU A 606 2.40 -5.22 -27.50
C LEU A 606 2.13 -5.52 -26.02
N GLU A 607 0.86 -5.62 -25.63
CA GLU A 607 0.48 -6.00 -24.27
C GLU A 607 1.21 -7.28 -23.82
N GLY A 608 1.68 -7.26 -22.57
CA GLY A 608 2.53 -8.28 -21.99
C GLY A 608 4.03 -8.01 -22.14
N LEU A 609 4.47 -7.09 -23.01
CA LEU A 609 5.87 -6.67 -23.11
C LEU A 609 6.19 -5.57 -22.09
N LYS A 610 7.20 -5.81 -21.25
CA LYS A 610 7.81 -4.81 -20.37
C LYS A 610 9.30 -4.69 -20.62
N ALA A 611 9.86 -3.51 -20.40
CA ALA A 611 11.30 -3.28 -20.47
C ALA A 611 11.77 -2.42 -19.30
N ALA A 612 12.94 -2.72 -18.74
CA ALA A 612 13.61 -1.90 -17.75
C ALA A 612 15.06 -1.65 -18.18
N LEU A 613 15.48 -0.39 -18.21
CA LEU A 613 16.82 -0.01 -18.70
C LEU A 613 17.39 1.10 -17.82
N GLY A 614 18.65 0.96 -17.41
CA GLY A 614 19.25 2.01 -16.60
C GLY A 614 20.71 1.77 -16.27
N PRO A 615 21.42 2.83 -15.85
CA PRO A 615 22.80 2.70 -15.36
C PRO A 615 22.87 1.90 -14.06
N GLN A 616 21.82 1.90 -13.23
CA GLN A 616 21.79 1.17 -11.97
C GLN A 616 20.33 0.95 -11.54
N LEU A 617 19.65 -0.05 -12.11
CA LEU A 617 18.22 -0.28 -11.84
C LEU A 617 17.95 -0.54 -10.35
N TRP A 618 18.77 -1.35 -9.70
CA TRP A 618 18.80 -1.55 -8.25
C TRP A 618 20.18 -1.21 -7.68
N TRP A 619 20.29 -1.01 -6.37
CA TRP A 619 21.54 -0.54 -5.77
C TRP A 619 22.65 -1.60 -5.95
N GLY A 620 23.78 -1.19 -6.53
CA GLY A 620 24.87 -2.10 -6.90
C GLY A 620 24.75 -2.78 -8.26
N ALA A 621 23.64 -2.59 -9.00
CA ALA A 621 23.48 -3.15 -10.35
C ALA A 621 24.52 -2.63 -11.34
N ASN A 622 24.90 -3.48 -12.30
CA ASN A 622 25.58 -3.05 -13.53
C ASN A 622 24.61 -2.22 -14.40
N PRO A 623 25.12 -1.34 -15.28
CA PRO A 623 24.31 -0.79 -16.37
C PRO A 623 23.71 -1.93 -17.19
N THR A 624 22.39 -2.02 -17.23
CA THR A 624 21.73 -3.24 -17.70
C THR A 624 20.39 -2.94 -18.38
N MET A 625 19.94 -3.90 -19.19
CA MET A 625 18.64 -3.89 -19.84
C MET A 625 17.92 -5.21 -19.58
N LEU A 626 16.64 -5.14 -19.26
CA LEU A 626 15.75 -6.28 -19.09
C LEU A 626 14.55 -6.12 -20.00
N PHE A 627 14.16 -7.23 -20.63
CA PHE A 627 12.94 -7.34 -21.43
C PHE A 627 12.15 -8.54 -20.92
N LYS A 628 10.89 -8.30 -20.55
CA LYS A 628 9.96 -9.33 -20.13
C LYS A 628 8.81 -9.42 -21.12
N TYR A 629 8.41 -10.62 -21.48
CA TYR A 629 7.17 -10.86 -22.22
C TYR A 629 6.34 -11.93 -21.55
N SER A 630 5.09 -11.61 -21.24
CA SER A 630 4.13 -12.51 -20.60
C SER A 630 2.91 -12.71 -21.48
N LYS A 631 2.44 -13.96 -21.60
CA LYS A 631 1.21 -14.28 -22.34
C LYS A 631 0.54 -15.55 -21.83
N THR A 632 -0.78 -15.51 -21.72
CA THR A 632 -1.59 -16.70 -21.43
C THR A 632 -1.87 -17.50 -22.70
N ILE A 633 -1.48 -18.78 -22.73
CA ILE A 633 -1.75 -19.71 -23.83
C ILE A 633 -2.32 -21.01 -23.26
N ALA A 634 -3.53 -21.40 -23.69
CA ALA A 634 -4.19 -22.64 -23.24
C ALA A 634 -4.26 -22.78 -21.69
N LYS A 635 -4.55 -21.67 -21.00
CA LYS A 635 -4.61 -21.53 -19.53
C LYS A 635 -3.25 -21.69 -18.82
N TRP A 636 -2.15 -21.53 -19.54
CA TRP A 636 -0.82 -21.39 -18.97
C TRP A 636 -0.35 -19.96 -19.12
N ASP A 637 0.08 -19.35 -18.04
CA ASP A 637 0.79 -18.08 -18.07
C ASP A 637 2.26 -18.36 -18.33
N ILE A 638 2.76 -17.84 -19.46
CA ILE A 638 4.12 -18.07 -19.93
C ILE A 638 4.84 -16.74 -19.89
N THR A 639 5.92 -16.68 -19.11
CA THR A 639 6.74 -15.47 -18.96
C THR A 639 8.17 -15.77 -19.35
N GLY A 640 8.71 -14.99 -20.29
CA GLY A 640 10.13 -15.00 -20.65
C GLY A 640 10.79 -13.69 -20.25
N ILE A 641 11.97 -13.75 -19.64
CA ILE A 641 12.77 -12.57 -19.31
C ILE A 641 14.17 -12.72 -19.91
N TYR A 642 14.63 -11.68 -20.59
CA TYR A 642 16.00 -11.56 -21.05
C TYR A 642 16.66 -10.37 -20.38
N ASN A 643 17.78 -10.61 -19.70
CA ASN A 643 18.59 -9.60 -19.03
C ASN A 643 19.98 -9.59 -19.67
N ARG A 644 20.51 -8.39 -19.93
CA ARG A 644 21.86 -8.23 -20.45
C ARG A 644 22.50 -6.96 -19.90
N ASP A 645 23.66 -7.13 -19.28
CA ASP A 645 24.51 -6.00 -18.92
C ASP A 645 25.11 -5.34 -20.18
N VAL A 646 25.25 -4.02 -20.13
CA VAL A 646 25.70 -3.21 -21.28
C VAL A 646 27.18 -3.46 -21.57
N GLU A 647 28.01 -3.44 -20.52
CA GLU A 647 29.40 -3.85 -20.58
C GLU A 647 29.47 -5.34 -20.25
N THR A 648 30.14 -6.11 -21.10
CA THR A 648 30.26 -7.58 -20.96
C THR A 648 31.70 -8.06 -21.05
N ASP A 649 32.67 -7.16 -21.17
CA ASP A 649 34.07 -7.54 -21.20
C ASP A 649 34.59 -7.80 -19.78
N LEU A 650 35.39 -8.86 -19.64
CA LEU A 650 36.06 -9.19 -18.39
C LEU A 650 37.51 -8.72 -18.48
N GLU A 651 37.83 -7.67 -17.72
CA GLU A 651 39.19 -7.16 -17.59
C GLU A 651 39.85 -7.71 -16.33
N PHE A 652 41.09 -8.17 -16.45
CA PHE A 652 41.87 -8.73 -15.36
C PHE A 652 43.22 -8.01 -15.24
N ASP A 653 43.72 -7.86 -14.01
CA ASP A 653 45.06 -7.34 -13.75
C ASP A 653 46.15 -8.41 -13.95
N GLU A 654 47.41 -8.03 -13.74
CA GLU A 654 48.57 -8.94 -13.90
C GLU A 654 48.53 -10.14 -12.94
N ASN A 655 47.72 -10.09 -11.87
CA ASN A 655 47.53 -11.15 -10.89
C ASN A 655 46.27 -12.00 -11.17
N GLY A 656 45.56 -11.74 -12.27
CA GLY A 656 44.34 -12.44 -12.64
C GLY A 656 43.09 -12.00 -11.86
N ARG A 657 43.14 -10.88 -11.15
CA ARG A 657 42.01 -10.31 -10.42
C ARG A 657 41.19 -9.40 -11.33
N ARG A 658 39.86 -9.48 -11.26
CA ARG A 658 38.97 -8.61 -12.05
C ARG A 658 39.23 -7.13 -11.73
N VAL A 659 39.36 -6.32 -12.78
CA VAL A 659 39.45 -4.86 -12.68
C VAL A 659 38.05 -4.30 -12.45
N LEU A 660 37.89 -3.54 -11.38
CA LEU A 660 36.65 -2.84 -11.04
C LEU A 660 36.77 -1.35 -11.37
N ASP A 661 35.74 -0.77 -11.98
CA ASP A 661 35.70 0.68 -12.21
C ASP A 661 35.72 1.41 -10.87
N GLN A 662 36.73 2.27 -10.66
CA GLN A 662 36.85 3.08 -9.44
C GLN A 662 35.60 3.91 -9.14
N ASN A 663 34.83 4.33 -10.15
CA ASN A 663 33.57 5.05 -9.93
C ASN A 663 32.50 4.14 -9.33
N GLN A 664 32.50 2.84 -9.65
CA GLN A 664 31.58 1.86 -9.07
C GLN A 664 31.97 1.49 -7.63
N VAL A 665 33.27 1.30 -7.35
CA VAL A 665 33.72 0.95 -5.99
C VAL A 665 33.62 2.11 -4.99
N ARG A 666 33.63 3.35 -5.49
CA ARG A 666 33.49 4.56 -4.65
C ARG A 666 32.19 4.61 -3.85
N SER A 667 31.14 3.88 -4.25
CA SER A 667 29.89 3.77 -3.48
C SER A 667 29.92 2.73 -2.36
N GLY A 668 31.07 2.08 -2.10
CA GLY A 668 31.18 1.05 -1.06
C GLY A 668 30.45 -0.25 -1.39
N VAL A 669 30.22 -0.52 -2.68
CA VAL A 669 29.54 -1.72 -3.18
C VAL A 669 30.41 -2.33 -4.27
N ILE A 670 30.57 -3.66 -4.23
CA ILE A 670 31.22 -4.41 -5.31
C ILE A 670 30.15 -4.76 -6.35
N PRO A 671 30.26 -4.27 -7.60
CA PRO A 671 29.30 -4.58 -8.64
C PRO A 671 29.37 -6.07 -9.00
N PRO A 672 28.23 -6.69 -9.34
CA PRO A 672 28.24 -8.08 -9.74
C PRO A 672 29.06 -8.29 -11.01
N TRP A 673 29.44 -9.53 -11.27
CA TRP A 673 30.04 -9.88 -12.55
C TRP A 673 29.10 -9.49 -13.69
N PRO A 674 29.62 -8.93 -14.81
CA PRO A 674 28.81 -8.71 -16.00
C PRO A 674 28.16 -10.01 -16.43
N MET A 675 26.86 -9.99 -16.76
CA MET A 675 26.13 -11.20 -17.14
C MET A 675 25.08 -10.97 -18.24
N GLU A 676 24.88 -12.01 -19.04
CA GLU A 676 23.72 -12.21 -19.90
C GLU A 676 22.90 -13.38 -19.37
N ARG A 677 21.58 -13.18 -19.20
CA ARG A 677 20.67 -14.13 -18.57
C ARG A 677 19.35 -14.23 -19.34
N ALA A 678 18.80 -15.43 -19.42
CA ALA A 678 17.49 -15.69 -20.00
C ALA A 678 16.69 -16.65 -19.13
N THR A 679 15.42 -16.35 -18.89
CA THR A 679 14.51 -17.20 -18.14
C THR A 679 13.24 -17.48 -18.94
N LEU A 680 12.64 -18.63 -18.65
CA LEU A 680 11.32 -19.01 -19.13
C LEU A 680 10.57 -19.70 -17.99
N ALA A 681 9.39 -19.19 -17.65
CA ALA A 681 8.53 -19.68 -16.59
C ALA A 681 7.14 -20.02 -17.13
N PHE A 682 6.52 -21.03 -16.52
CA PHE A 682 5.18 -21.53 -16.81
C PHE A 682 4.40 -21.63 -15.51
N GLU A 683 3.21 -21.05 -15.49
CA GLU A 683 2.31 -21.01 -14.35
C GLU A 683 0.92 -21.47 -14.75
N ARG A 684 0.27 -22.27 -13.90
CA ARG A 684 -1.11 -22.69 -14.10
C ARG A 684 -1.76 -23.20 -12.82
N ASP A 685 -3.02 -22.84 -12.66
CA ASP A 685 -3.90 -23.39 -11.63
C ASP A 685 -4.77 -24.56 -12.12
N PHE A 686 -4.90 -25.56 -11.25
CA PHE A 686 -5.71 -26.76 -11.38
C PHE A 686 -6.64 -26.87 -10.17
N GLY A 687 -7.66 -26.01 -10.14
CA GLY A 687 -8.56 -25.91 -8.98
C GLY A 687 -7.81 -25.38 -7.77
N ASN A 688 -7.63 -26.22 -6.74
CA ASN A 688 -6.92 -25.84 -5.52
C ASN A 688 -5.39 -25.98 -5.63
N PHE A 689 -4.86 -26.49 -6.75
CA PHE A 689 -3.41 -26.68 -6.94
C PHE A 689 -2.85 -25.64 -7.92
N GLY A 690 -1.83 -24.90 -7.51
CA GLY A 690 -1.02 -24.08 -8.41
C GLY A 690 0.28 -24.79 -8.77
N LEU A 691 0.70 -24.71 -10.03
CA LEU A 691 1.97 -25.24 -10.51
C LEU A 691 2.76 -24.13 -11.21
N THR A 692 4.00 -23.94 -10.77
CA THR A 692 4.95 -23.01 -11.35
C THR A 692 6.25 -23.74 -11.62
N PHE A 693 6.83 -23.60 -12.81
CA PHE A 693 8.16 -24.11 -13.09
C PHE A 693 8.86 -23.29 -14.16
N GLY A 694 10.17 -23.28 -14.15
CA GLY A 694 10.94 -22.58 -15.16
C GLY A 694 12.42 -22.94 -15.15
N SER A 695 13.10 -22.40 -16.15
CA SER A 695 14.54 -22.57 -16.36
C SER A 695 15.22 -21.22 -16.50
N ILE A 696 16.46 -21.14 -16.03
CA ILE A 696 17.37 -20.02 -16.25
C ILE A 696 18.59 -20.52 -17.04
N TRP A 697 19.08 -19.66 -17.91
CA TRP A 697 20.42 -19.72 -18.48
C TRP A 697 21.15 -18.43 -18.13
N ALA A 698 22.37 -18.54 -17.60
CA ALA A 698 23.21 -17.41 -17.24
C ALA A 698 24.67 -17.84 -17.25
N GLY A 699 25.49 -17.30 -18.16
CA GLY A 699 26.83 -17.87 -18.38
C GLY A 699 27.79 -17.10 -19.24
N ARG A 700 27.31 -16.10 -19.98
CA ARG A 700 28.16 -15.24 -20.78
C ARG A 700 28.34 -13.90 -20.05
N PRO A 701 29.56 -13.34 -19.99
CA PRO A 701 30.86 -13.82 -20.50
C PRO A 701 31.59 -14.83 -19.60
N LEU A 702 30.98 -15.31 -18.50
CA LEU A 702 31.68 -16.08 -17.46
C LEU A 702 32.27 -17.43 -17.90
N ASN A 703 31.80 -18.03 -18.99
CA ASN A 703 32.39 -19.25 -19.55
C ASN A 703 33.90 -19.09 -19.82
N GLY A 704 34.70 -19.99 -19.27
CA GLY A 704 36.16 -19.97 -19.33
C GLY A 704 36.83 -19.14 -18.24
N SER A 705 36.07 -18.45 -17.37
CA SER A 705 36.63 -17.87 -16.14
C SER A 705 37.00 -18.99 -15.16
N THR A 706 38.13 -18.81 -14.48
CA THR A 706 38.68 -19.82 -13.57
C THR A 706 38.21 -19.61 -12.14
N TYR A 707 38.08 -20.69 -11.37
CA TYR A 707 37.85 -20.66 -9.92
C TYR A 707 38.68 -21.74 -9.22
N GLN A 708 38.92 -21.59 -7.92
CA GLN A 708 39.55 -22.64 -7.12
C GLN A 708 38.55 -23.67 -6.60
N ASP A 709 38.95 -24.93 -6.65
CA ASP A 709 38.16 -26.05 -6.14
C ASP A 709 39.06 -27.11 -5.47
N ILE A 710 38.44 -28.07 -4.81
CA ILE A 710 39.08 -29.23 -4.23
C ILE A 710 38.54 -30.49 -4.90
N ASN A 711 39.45 -31.25 -5.52
CA ASN A 711 39.08 -32.50 -6.16
C ASN A 711 38.78 -33.62 -5.12
N ASP A 712 38.26 -34.75 -5.59
CA ASP A 712 37.97 -35.92 -4.74
C ASP A 712 39.18 -36.46 -3.94
N ALA A 713 40.41 -36.14 -4.36
CA ALA A 713 41.64 -36.52 -3.67
C ALA A 713 42.06 -35.52 -2.58
N GLY A 714 41.33 -34.41 -2.40
CA GLY A 714 41.62 -33.35 -1.45
C GLY A 714 42.69 -32.35 -1.92
N GLU A 715 43.01 -32.35 -3.22
CA GLU A 715 44.03 -31.47 -3.80
C GLU A 715 43.37 -30.19 -4.34
N ILE A 716 44.05 -29.06 -4.17
CA ILE A 716 43.60 -27.78 -4.72
C ILE A 716 43.81 -27.78 -6.23
N VAL A 717 42.73 -27.53 -6.97
CA VAL A 717 42.73 -27.43 -8.43
C VAL A 717 42.17 -26.08 -8.87
N VAL A 718 42.50 -25.69 -10.10
CA VAL A 718 41.87 -24.56 -10.78
C VAL A 718 40.99 -25.15 -11.86
N ASP A 719 39.69 -24.89 -11.78
CA ASP A 719 38.69 -25.32 -12.75
C ASP A 719 38.10 -24.12 -13.48
N GLU A 720 37.32 -24.36 -14.53
CA GLU A 720 36.76 -23.33 -15.41
C GLU A 720 35.23 -23.46 -15.53
N ILE A 721 34.56 -22.31 -15.52
CA ILE A 721 33.11 -22.25 -15.80
C ILE A 721 32.84 -22.75 -17.22
N ASN A 722 31.96 -23.73 -17.35
CA ASN A 722 31.61 -24.35 -18.62
C ASN A 722 30.11 -24.19 -18.95
N SER A 723 29.69 -24.75 -20.09
CA SER A 723 28.30 -24.59 -20.56
C SER A 723 27.25 -25.16 -19.61
N ASP A 724 27.60 -26.18 -18.84
CA ASP A 724 26.66 -26.92 -17.99
C ASP A 724 26.42 -26.16 -16.68
N ASP A 725 27.38 -25.34 -16.24
CA ASP A 725 27.28 -24.46 -15.06
C ASP A 725 26.30 -23.29 -15.24
N ASN A 726 25.85 -23.05 -16.47
CA ASN A 726 25.03 -21.91 -16.83
C ASN A 726 23.54 -22.13 -16.62
N TRP A 727 23.13 -23.39 -16.47
CA TRP A 727 21.72 -23.76 -16.45
C TRP A 727 21.21 -23.94 -15.03
N GLY A 728 19.97 -23.51 -14.82
CA GLY A 728 19.24 -23.77 -13.58
C GLY A 728 17.77 -24.04 -13.84
N GLY A 729 17.12 -24.70 -12.90
CA GLY A 729 15.70 -25.02 -12.93
C GLY A 729 15.07 -24.82 -11.56
N LYS A 730 13.82 -24.34 -11.55
CA LYS A 730 13.02 -24.14 -10.34
C LYS A 730 11.60 -24.62 -10.59
N ALA A 731 11.00 -25.27 -9.60
CA ALA A 731 9.60 -25.64 -9.61
C ALA A 731 8.97 -25.41 -8.23
N LYS A 732 7.73 -24.92 -8.20
CA LYS A 732 6.91 -24.67 -7.03
C LYS A 732 5.52 -25.27 -7.27
N ILE A 733 5.00 -26.00 -6.29
CA ILE A 733 3.62 -26.47 -6.24
C ILE A 733 2.95 -25.87 -5.01
N THR A 734 1.73 -25.39 -5.17
CA THR A 734 0.89 -24.88 -4.09
C THR A 734 -0.40 -25.69 -4.00
N TYR A 735 -0.97 -25.76 -2.80
CA TYR A 735 -2.31 -26.28 -2.52
C TYR A 735 -3.02 -25.31 -1.59
N GLU A 736 -4.21 -24.85 -1.97
CA GLU A 736 -5.01 -23.90 -1.20
C GLU A 736 -6.45 -24.38 -1.06
N ALA A 737 -6.86 -24.80 0.15
CA ALA A 737 -8.23 -25.20 0.41
C ALA A 737 -8.65 -24.98 1.86
N GLY A 738 -9.70 -24.16 2.06
CA GLY A 738 -10.27 -23.89 3.37
C GLY A 738 -9.21 -23.38 4.36
N LYS A 739 -9.10 -24.04 5.52
CA LYS A 739 -8.18 -23.66 6.61
C LYS A 739 -6.73 -24.09 6.38
N PHE A 740 -6.45 -24.91 5.36
CA PHE A 740 -5.13 -25.49 5.13
C PHE A 740 -4.56 -25.03 3.79
N LYS A 741 -3.33 -24.51 3.82
CA LYS A 741 -2.54 -24.25 2.61
C LYS A 741 -1.18 -24.93 2.75
N TRP A 742 -0.61 -25.40 1.64
CA TRP A 742 0.69 -26.06 1.62
C TRP A 742 1.43 -25.76 0.33
N TYR A 743 2.75 -25.67 0.40
CA TYR A 743 3.59 -25.55 -0.78
C TYR A 743 4.84 -26.41 -0.65
N ALA A 744 5.40 -26.77 -1.80
CA ALA A 744 6.76 -27.26 -1.92
C ALA A 744 7.44 -26.59 -3.11
N GLN A 745 8.73 -26.28 -2.95
CA GLN A 745 9.57 -25.71 -3.99
C GLN A 745 10.89 -26.48 -4.04
N GLY A 746 11.42 -26.70 -5.24
CA GLY A 746 12.78 -27.19 -5.43
C GLY A 746 13.50 -26.38 -6.49
N SER A 747 14.81 -26.21 -6.33
CA SER A 747 15.66 -25.64 -7.37
C SER A 747 17.01 -26.33 -7.46
N ILE A 748 17.57 -26.36 -8.67
CA ILE A 748 18.96 -26.75 -8.95
C ILE A 748 19.52 -25.66 -9.85
N MET A 749 20.58 -25.00 -9.40
CA MET A 749 21.17 -23.83 -10.03
C MET A 749 22.65 -24.12 -10.26
N GLY A 750 23.07 -24.12 -11.53
CA GLY A 750 24.49 -24.21 -11.91
C GLY A 750 25.34 -23.10 -11.28
N LEU A 751 26.67 -23.22 -11.36
CA LEU A 751 27.60 -22.40 -10.58
C LEU A 751 27.39 -20.88 -10.76
N VAL A 752 27.07 -20.47 -11.99
CA VAL A 752 26.84 -19.07 -12.36
C VAL A 752 25.40 -18.77 -12.74
N ALA A 753 24.47 -19.71 -12.49
CA ALA A 753 23.03 -19.54 -12.71
C ALA A 753 22.37 -18.59 -11.69
N ASN A 754 22.87 -17.36 -11.57
CA ASN A 754 22.50 -16.39 -10.53
C ASN A 754 21.18 -15.66 -10.84
N GLY A 755 20.19 -15.86 -9.96
CA GLY A 755 19.00 -15.02 -9.82
C GLY A 755 19.11 -14.08 -8.60
N SER A 756 17.97 -13.80 -7.97
CA SER A 756 17.88 -13.12 -6.67
C SER A 756 16.93 -13.86 -5.73
N ALA A 757 16.98 -13.53 -4.44
CA ALA A 757 16.11 -14.11 -3.43
C ALA A 757 14.62 -13.94 -3.78
N ASP A 758 13.78 -14.92 -3.43
CA ASP A 758 12.34 -14.88 -3.70
C ASP A 758 11.68 -13.72 -2.94
N PRO A 759 11.22 -12.66 -3.62
CA PRO A 759 10.62 -11.51 -2.95
C PRO A 759 9.16 -11.79 -2.55
N THR A 760 8.53 -12.81 -3.12
CA THR A 760 7.10 -13.05 -2.98
C THR A 760 6.72 -13.60 -1.61
N ILE A 761 5.52 -13.26 -1.14
CA ILE A 761 4.84 -13.94 -0.04
C ILE A 761 4.03 -15.08 -0.64
N THR A 762 4.36 -16.33 -0.30
CA THR A 762 3.60 -17.49 -0.80
C THR A 762 2.27 -17.64 -0.05
N PHE A 763 2.26 -17.73 1.28
CA PHE A 763 1.02 -17.73 2.09
C PHE A 763 1.08 -16.90 3.38
N THR A 764 2.27 -16.64 3.90
CA THR A 764 2.51 -15.97 5.18
C THR A 764 3.94 -15.44 5.23
N GLY A 765 4.26 -14.61 6.23
CA GLY A 765 5.55 -13.93 6.38
C GLY A 765 6.72 -14.80 6.84
N TRP A 766 6.89 -16.00 6.27
CA TRP A 766 8.09 -16.82 6.49
C TRP A 766 9.36 -16.07 6.10
N LYS A 767 10.39 -16.14 6.94
CA LYS A 767 11.73 -15.59 6.67
C LYS A 767 12.64 -16.61 5.98
N LEU A 768 12.38 -17.92 6.09
CA LEU A 768 13.12 -18.94 5.33
C LEU A 768 12.62 -18.96 3.88
N LYS A 769 13.44 -18.44 2.97
CA LYS A 769 13.18 -18.37 1.54
C LYS A 769 14.38 -18.85 0.73
N ASP A 770 14.14 -19.16 -0.53
CA ASP A 770 15.19 -19.44 -1.51
C ASP A 770 16.05 -18.19 -1.75
N THR A 771 17.37 -18.37 -1.68
CA THR A 771 18.35 -17.28 -1.86
C THR A 771 18.48 -16.84 -3.31
N GLY A 772 18.06 -17.69 -4.28
CA GLY A 772 18.20 -17.44 -5.72
C GLY A 772 19.63 -17.45 -6.25
N SER A 773 20.62 -17.76 -5.40
CA SER A 773 22.03 -17.83 -5.79
C SER A 773 22.29 -18.94 -6.81
N GLY A 774 23.38 -18.83 -7.57
CA GLY A 774 23.98 -19.95 -8.29
C GLY A 774 24.68 -20.92 -7.33
N ASN A 775 25.25 -21.99 -7.87
CA ASN A 775 25.94 -23.04 -7.12
C ASN A 775 25.08 -23.59 -5.96
N GLN A 776 23.84 -24.04 -6.24
CA GLN A 776 22.98 -24.61 -5.20
C GLN A 776 21.98 -25.64 -5.71
N SER A 777 21.64 -26.58 -4.84
CA SER A 777 20.44 -27.39 -4.90
C SER A 777 19.65 -27.15 -3.61
N ASN A 778 18.36 -26.84 -3.72
CA ASN A 778 17.52 -26.61 -2.55
C ASN A 778 16.12 -27.22 -2.67
N PHE A 779 15.51 -27.43 -1.51
CA PHE A 779 14.14 -27.88 -1.33
C PHE A 779 13.51 -27.14 -0.16
N LEU A 780 12.35 -26.54 -0.39
CA LEU A 780 11.55 -25.85 0.60
C LEU A 780 10.16 -26.46 0.68
N SER A 781 9.58 -26.51 1.87
CA SER A 781 8.19 -26.88 2.06
C SER A 781 7.64 -26.23 3.32
N GLY A 782 6.42 -25.72 3.23
CA GLY A 782 5.72 -25.16 4.38
C GLY A 782 4.21 -25.29 4.24
N MET A 783 3.51 -25.09 5.34
CA MET A 783 2.04 -25.12 5.37
C MET A 783 1.50 -24.09 6.33
N THR A 784 0.30 -23.59 6.08
CA THR A 784 -0.45 -22.74 7.03
C THR A 784 -1.71 -23.46 7.46
N TYR A 785 -2.05 -23.38 8.73
CA TYR A 785 -3.31 -23.89 9.26
C TYR A 785 -4.01 -22.85 10.14
N ASN A 786 -5.22 -22.45 9.73
CA ASN A 786 -6.02 -21.44 10.42
C ASN A 786 -6.98 -22.09 11.44
N ILE A 787 -6.94 -21.62 12.68
CA ILE A 787 -7.82 -22.03 13.79
C ILE A 787 -8.40 -20.78 14.46
N GLY A 788 -9.64 -20.43 14.10
CA GLY A 788 -10.25 -19.17 14.54
C GLY A 788 -9.42 -17.99 14.03
N LYS A 789 -8.94 -17.14 14.95
CA LYS A 789 -8.09 -15.98 14.65
C LYS A 789 -6.57 -16.30 14.64
N TRP A 790 -6.20 -17.57 14.84
CA TRP A 790 -4.81 -18.01 14.85
C TRP A 790 -4.42 -18.68 13.54
N GLN A 791 -3.21 -18.40 13.06
CA GLN A 791 -2.53 -19.13 11.99
C GLN A 791 -1.25 -19.76 12.55
N ILE A 792 -1.09 -21.07 12.32
CA ILE A 792 0.12 -21.82 12.62
C ILE A 792 0.80 -22.16 11.30
N ALA A 793 2.07 -21.79 11.15
CA ALA A 793 2.75 -21.92 9.87
C ALA A 793 4.19 -22.42 10.01
N PRO A 794 4.43 -23.74 9.98
CA PRO A 794 5.76 -24.31 9.86
C PRO A 794 6.29 -24.23 8.42
N ASN A 795 7.61 -24.08 8.31
CA ASN A 795 8.36 -24.04 7.05
C ASN A 795 9.72 -24.73 7.22
N PHE A 796 10.23 -25.31 6.15
CA PHE A 796 11.48 -26.07 6.14
C PHE A 796 12.29 -25.71 4.91
N LEU A 797 13.60 -25.66 5.09
CA LEU A 797 14.59 -25.46 4.02
C LEU A 797 15.69 -26.50 4.17
N TRP A 798 15.97 -27.22 3.10
CA TRP A 798 17.23 -27.92 2.89
C TRP A 798 17.92 -27.30 1.68
N GLN A 799 19.20 -27.01 1.80
CA GLN A 799 20.02 -26.58 0.67
C GLN A 799 21.45 -27.10 0.80
N LYS A 800 22.08 -27.31 -0.35
CA LYS A 800 23.48 -27.71 -0.45
C LYS A 800 24.11 -27.09 -1.71
N PRO A 801 25.33 -26.54 -1.64
CA PRO A 801 26.02 -26.09 -2.84
C PRO A 801 26.39 -27.28 -3.76
N LEU A 802 26.55 -27.02 -5.06
CA LEU A 802 27.02 -28.04 -6.00
C LEU A 802 28.52 -28.26 -5.84
N VAL A 803 29.26 -27.17 -5.62
CA VAL A 803 30.68 -27.12 -5.26
C VAL A 803 30.82 -26.54 -3.86
N ASP A 804 31.40 -27.32 -2.95
CA ASP A 804 31.55 -27.00 -1.52
C ASP A 804 32.48 -25.79 -1.29
N PRO A 805 32.36 -25.08 -0.15
CA PRO A 805 33.23 -23.93 0.18
C PRO A 805 34.69 -24.37 0.33
N MET A 806 35.63 -23.46 0.06
CA MET A 806 37.04 -23.73 0.34
C MET A 806 37.29 -23.84 1.86
N PRO A 807 38.19 -24.74 2.32
CA PRO A 807 38.51 -24.90 3.72
C PRO A 807 39.34 -23.72 4.23
N ASN A 808 39.10 -23.33 5.47
CA ASN A 808 39.95 -22.35 6.15
C ASN A 808 41.39 -22.87 6.27
N ASN A 809 42.37 -22.02 5.96
CA ASN A 809 43.81 -22.33 6.04
C ASN A 809 44.32 -23.43 5.08
N GLY A 810 43.82 -23.47 3.83
CA GLY A 810 44.37 -24.34 2.80
C GLY A 810 45.85 -24.07 2.48
N ASP A 811 46.60 -25.10 2.07
CA ASP A 811 48.01 -24.96 1.66
C ASP A 811 48.11 -24.10 0.38
N ALA A 812 49.07 -23.17 0.34
CA ALA A 812 49.32 -22.38 -0.86
C ALA A 812 49.62 -23.30 -2.07
N PRO A 813 49.03 -23.07 -3.27
CA PRO A 813 48.41 -21.83 -3.74
C PRO A 813 46.91 -21.65 -3.43
N GLY A 814 46.32 -22.49 -2.56
CA GLY A 814 44.91 -22.40 -2.18
C GLY A 814 44.54 -21.13 -1.41
N ARG A 815 43.37 -20.58 -1.71
CA ARG A 815 42.74 -19.47 -1.00
C ARG A 815 41.23 -19.69 -0.91
N LEU A 816 40.58 -18.98 0.01
CA LEU A 816 39.12 -18.89 -0.02
C LEU A 816 38.67 -18.19 -1.31
N ARG A 817 37.59 -18.70 -1.91
CA ARG A 817 36.98 -17.99 -3.05
C ARG A 817 36.37 -16.67 -2.58
N ASN A 818 36.23 -15.72 -3.47
CA ASN A 818 35.50 -14.48 -3.22
C ASN A 818 34.92 -13.93 -4.52
N PHE A 819 33.93 -13.05 -4.41
CA PHE A 819 33.16 -12.56 -5.55
C PHE A 819 33.92 -11.58 -6.48
N ILE A 820 35.22 -11.38 -6.25
CA ILE A 820 36.10 -10.49 -7.05
C ILE A 820 37.08 -11.33 -7.86
N ASP A 821 37.71 -12.31 -7.23
CA ASP A 821 38.70 -13.17 -7.87
C ASP A 821 38.07 -14.44 -8.47
N ASP A 822 36.83 -14.78 -8.10
CA ASP A 822 36.11 -15.96 -8.59
C ASP A 822 34.69 -15.58 -9.08
N PRO A 823 34.17 -16.27 -10.11
CA PRO A 823 32.84 -16.04 -10.67
C PRO A 823 31.67 -16.39 -9.73
N PHE A 824 31.93 -17.14 -8.66
CA PHE A 824 30.97 -17.44 -7.59
C PHE A 824 31.67 -17.65 -6.24
N ALA A 825 30.91 -17.57 -5.15
CA ALA A 825 31.39 -17.87 -3.80
C ALA A 825 30.28 -18.52 -2.97
N VAL A 826 30.66 -19.45 -2.08
CA VAL A 826 29.73 -20.11 -1.15
C VAL A 826 29.53 -19.26 0.10
N ARG A 827 28.37 -18.62 0.22
CA ARG A 827 28.01 -17.74 1.34
C ARG A 827 26.64 -18.13 1.88
N TRP A 828 25.58 -17.47 1.43
CA TRP A 828 24.20 -17.79 1.84
C TRP A 828 23.65 -19.08 1.22
N ASN A 829 24.25 -19.56 0.14
CA ASN A 829 23.99 -20.85 -0.50
C ASN A 829 24.76 -22.03 0.12
N ARG A 830 25.48 -21.81 1.23
CA ARG A 830 26.19 -22.90 1.94
C ARG A 830 25.22 -23.98 2.43
N GLU A 831 25.76 -25.16 2.70
CA GLU A 831 24.97 -26.28 3.20
C GLU A 831 24.18 -25.88 4.45
N THR A 832 22.85 -26.04 4.40
CA THR A 832 21.95 -25.62 5.47
C THR A 832 20.76 -26.56 5.55
N THR A 833 20.44 -26.99 6.78
CA THR A 833 19.13 -27.56 7.11
C THR A 833 18.47 -26.65 8.13
N ALA A 834 17.30 -26.11 7.79
CA ALA A 834 16.62 -25.11 8.61
C ALA A 834 15.13 -25.39 8.76
N GLY A 835 14.61 -25.05 9.93
CA GLY A 835 13.19 -25.07 10.24
C GLY A 835 12.74 -23.73 10.78
N GLU A 836 11.54 -23.34 10.41
CA GLU A 836 10.85 -22.15 10.89
C GLU A 836 9.45 -22.52 11.33
N ILE A 837 8.97 -21.91 12.41
CA ILE A 837 7.57 -21.96 12.81
C ILE A 837 7.10 -20.55 13.14
N LEU A 838 5.92 -20.21 12.63
CA LEU A 838 5.29 -18.91 12.82
C LEU A 838 3.90 -19.08 13.42
N PHE A 839 3.60 -18.31 14.47
CA PHE A 839 2.30 -18.23 15.11
C PHE A 839 1.77 -16.81 14.94
N THR A 840 0.68 -16.66 14.20
CA THR A 840 0.04 -15.36 13.97
C THR A 840 -1.32 -15.34 14.63
N TYR A 841 -1.60 -14.33 15.43
CA TYR A 841 -2.94 -13.98 15.86
C TYR A 841 -3.31 -12.65 15.25
N ASP A 842 -4.35 -12.66 14.44
CA ASP A 842 -4.85 -11.50 13.73
C ASP A 842 -6.39 -11.53 13.78
N PRO A 843 -7.02 -10.64 14.55
CA PRO A 843 -8.47 -10.57 14.66
C PRO A 843 -9.15 -9.89 13.46
N THR A 844 -8.39 -9.24 12.58
CA THR A 844 -8.84 -8.32 11.52
C THR A 844 -8.14 -8.68 10.20
N PRO A 845 -8.40 -9.88 9.64
CA PRO A 845 -7.67 -10.40 8.47
C PRO A 845 -7.81 -9.56 7.19
N GLY A 846 -8.73 -8.58 7.15
CA GLY A 846 -8.83 -7.60 6.07
C GLY A 846 -7.66 -6.62 5.99
N THR A 847 -6.88 -6.50 7.08
CA THR A 847 -5.65 -5.71 7.16
C THR A 847 -4.49 -6.66 7.42
N TYR A 848 -4.05 -7.36 6.38
CA TYR A 848 -3.17 -8.52 6.52
C TYR A 848 -1.85 -8.17 7.23
N MET A 849 -1.51 -8.93 8.28
CA MET A 849 -0.33 -8.73 9.14
C MET A 849 1.01 -8.55 8.40
N TYR A 850 1.12 -9.07 7.18
CA TYR A 850 2.35 -9.06 6.37
C TYR A 850 2.30 -8.10 5.18
N ASP A 851 1.24 -7.29 5.06
CA ASP A 851 1.22 -6.20 4.10
C ASP A 851 2.30 -5.17 4.44
N TRP A 852 2.92 -4.61 3.39
CA TRP A 852 4.02 -3.66 3.52
C TRP A 852 3.62 -2.38 4.30
N ASP A 853 2.35 -2.01 4.25
CA ASP A 853 1.76 -0.87 4.96
C ASP A 853 0.94 -1.29 6.18
N ASN A 854 1.08 -2.52 6.69
CA ASN A 854 0.31 -3.02 7.82
C ASN A 854 0.41 -2.10 9.06
N ASN A 855 1.54 -1.42 9.29
CA ASN A 855 1.61 -0.40 10.36
C ASN A 855 0.48 0.65 10.22
N LYS A 856 0.17 1.11 9.00
CA LYS A 856 -0.92 2.06 8.73
C LYS A 856 -2.28 1.37 8.67
N ALA A 857 -2.35 0.25 7.95
CA ALA A 857 -3.60 -0.41 7.61
C ALA A 857 -4.24 -1.12 8.81
N GLU A 858 -3.45 -1.76 9.67
CA GLU A 858 -3.93 -2.55 10.80
C GLU A 858 -4.89 -1.77 11.70
N ASP A 859 -5.99 -2.42 12.06
CA ASP A 859 -7.01 -1.87 12.95
C ASP A 859 -7.30 -2.76 14.18
N ALA A 860 -6.58 -3.88 14.34
CA ALA A 860 -6.65 -4.71 15.53
C ALA A 860 -6.31 -3.95 16.82
N GLU A 861 -7.13 -4.13 17.86
CA GLU A 861 -6.75 -3.78 19.23
C GLU A 861 -5.46 -4.50 19.66
N PHE A 862 -5.24 -5.72 19.15
CA PHE A 862 -4.03 -6.50 19.35
C PHE A 862 -3.87 -7.58 18.26
N ALA A 863 -2.76 -7.51 17.53
CA ALA A 863 -2.27 -8.52 16.58
C ALA A 863 -0.81 -8.86 16.89
N ILE A 864 -0.44 -10.12 16.71
CA ILE A 864 0.93 -10.60 16.94
C ILE A 864 1.33 -11.66 15.93
N SER A 865 2.56 -11.60 15.45
CA SER A 865 3.23 -12.65 14.69
C SER A 865 4.52 -13.00 15.41
N ALA A 866 4.60 -14.20 15.96
CA ALA A 866 5.75 -14.69 16.71
C ALA A 866 6.33 -15.94 16.04
N GLY A 867 7.62 -15.91 15.73
CA GLY A 867 8.31 -16.97 15.00
C GLY A 867 9.58 -17.45 15.67
N PHE A 868 9.98 -18.67 15.32
CA PHE A 868 11.25 -19.26 15.73
C PHE A 868 11.90 -19.92 14.51
N ILE A 869 13.18 -19.61 14.28
CA ILE A 869 13.98 -20.18 13.19
C ILE A 869 15.20 -20.84 13.78
N PHE A 870 15.50 -22.04 13.30
CA PHE A 870 16.73 -22.76 13.58
C PHE A 870 17.41 -23.11 12.26
N ARG A 871 18.74 -22.91 12.18
CA ARG A 871 19.58 -23.22 11.03
C ARG A 871 20.77 -24.05 11.50
N HIS A 872 20.85 -25.28 11.04
CA HIS A 872 22.05 -26.11 11.14
C HIS A 872 22.96 -25.83 9.95
N LEU A 873 24.17 -25.36 10.20
CA LEU A 873 25.11 -24.93 9.15
C LEU A 873 26.43 -25.72 9.30
N PRO A 874 26.51 -26.94 8.74
CA PRO A 874 27.62 -27.87 8.97
C PRO A 874 28.93 -27.48 8.26
N THR A 875 28.92 -26.43 7.43
CA THR A 875 30.06 -26.02 6.60
C THR A 875 30.49 -24.57 6.87
N THR A 876 31.76 -24.28 6.57
CA THR A 876 32.31 -22.90 6.55
C THR A 876 31.76 -22.10 5.37
N MET A 877 32.23 -20.86 5.20
CA MET A 877 31.93 -20.05 4.03
C MET A 877 33.19 -19.77 3.20
N ASP A 878 33.01 -19.28 2.00
CA ASP A 878 34.04 -18.56 1.25
C ASP A 878 34.22 -17.12 1.80
N ALA A 879 35.25 -16.41 1.34
CA ALA A 879 35.67 -15.13 1.91
C ALA A 879 34.65 -14.02 1.68
N HIS A 880 34.45 -13.19 2.71
CA HIS A 880 33.72 -11.92 2.61
C HIS A 880 34.61 -10.83 2.03
N ILE A 881 33.98 -9.78 1.50
CA ILE A 881 34.69 -8.56 1.12
C ILE A 881 34.44 -7.50 2.19
N GLY A 882 35.51 -7.09 2.88
CA GLY A 882 35.48 -5.99 3.85
C GLY A 882 35.91 -4.67 3.21
N PHE A 883 35.46 -3.57 3.79
CA PHE A 883 35.89 -2.22 3.44
C PHE A 883 36.58 -1.56 4.63
N LEU A 884 37.71 -0.91 4.37
CA LEU A 884 38.42 -0.05 5.32
C LEU A 884 37.80 1.36 5.36
N ASP A 885 38.17 2.15 6.36
CA ASP A 885 37.80 3.55 6.50
C ASP A 885 38.25 4.42 5.31
N THR A 886 39.36 4.05 4.66
CA THR A 886 39.86 4.63 3.40
C THR A 886 39.02 4.28 2.17
N ARG A 887 37.97 3.45 2.33
CA ARG A 887 37.19 2.81 1.26
C ARG A 887 37.97 1.82 0.40
N GLU A 888 39.16 1.43 0.83
CA GLU A 888 39.86 0.29 0.24
C GLU A 888 39.15 -1.01 0.62
N PHE A 889 38.98 -1.91 -0.35
CA PHE A 889 38.32 -3.20 -0.15
C PHE A 889 39.35 -4.33 -0.11
N PHE A 890 39.06 -5.37 0.67
CA PHE A 890 39.90 -6.56 0.80
C PHE A 890 39.05 -7.82 1.00
N ALA A 891 39.60 -8.98 0.63
CA ALA A 891 38.99 -10.27 0.96
C ALA A 891 39.55 -10.79 2.29
N PHE A 892 38.69 -11.26 3.18
CA PHE A 892 39.12 -11.87 4.44
C PHE A 892 39.90 -13.17 4.19
N GLY A 893 41.00 -13.39 4.92
CA GLY A 893 41.88 -14.56 4.74
C GLY A 893 41.29 -15.88 5.24
N THR A 894 40.31 -15.82 6.15
CA THR A 894 39.53 -16.96 6.64
C THR A 894 38.05 -16.58 6.75
N SER A 895 37.16 -17.54 7.00
CA SER A 895 35.73 -17.32 7.15
C SER A 895 35.17 -17.87 8.48
N VAL A 896 33.90 -17.55 8.74
CA VAL A 896 33.16 -18.05 9.90
C VAL A 896 33.09 -19.60 9.94
N PRO A 897 33.16 -20.19 11.14
CA PRO A 897 33.07 -21.64 11.32
C PRO A 897 31.67 -22.20 11.03
N ALA A 898 31.57 -23.53 10.99
CA ALA A 898 30.30 -24.26 11.01
C ALA A 898 29.63 -24.06 12.38
N GLU A 899 28.36 -23.66 12.39
CA GLU A 899 27.64 -23.25 13.61
C GLU A 899 26.13 -23.50 13.51
N ASP A 900 25.49 -23.70 14.65
CA ASP A 900 24.03 -23.72 14.75
C ASP A 900 23.50 -22.32 15.12
N LEU A 901 22.63 -21.78 14.28
CA LEU A 901 22.01 -20.47 14.51
C LEU A 901 20.53 -20.59 14.83
N TYR A 902 20.05 -19.82 15.80
CA TYR A 902 18.64 -19.72 16.13
C TYR A 902 18.21 -18.28 16.42
N GLU A 903 16.96 -17.97 16.06
CA GLU A 903 16.34 -16.67 16.34
C GLU A 903 14.86 -16.89 16.66
N ALA A 904 14.46 -16.49 17.87
CA ALA A 904 13.07 -16.19 18.20
C ALA A 904 12.80 -14.73 17.84
N HIS A 905 11.65 -14.45 17.22
CA HIS A 905 11.26 -13.09 16.87
C HIS A 905 9.77 -12.88 17.04
N ALA A 906 9.35 -11.63 17.28
CA ALA A 906 7.94 -11.28 17.34
C ALA A 906 7.70 -9.87 16.79
N ARG A 907 6.59 -9.70 16.10
CA ARG A 907 6.02 -8.40 15.72
C ARG A 907 4.65 -8.27 16.36
N ILE A 908 4.39 -7.15 17.01
CA ILE A 908 3.12 -6.82 17.67
C ILE A 908 2.61 -5.52 17.07
N VAL A 909 1.34 -5.48 16.73
CA VAL A 909 0.62 -4.26 16.35
C VAL A 909 -0.62 -4.15 17.23
N SER A 910 -0.85 -2.96 17.77
CA SER A 910 -1.98 -2.70 18.65
C SER A 910 -2.50 -1.29 18.42
N LYS A 911 -3.75 -1.17 18.04
CA LYS A 911 -4.46 0.10 17.83
C LYS A 911 -5.61 0.17 18.82
N LEU A 912 -5.32 0.66 20.02
CA LEU A 912 -6.29 0.74 21.12
C LEU A 912 -7.34 1.84 20.88
N SER A 913 -7.03 2.83 20.06
CA SER A 913 -7.96 3.84 19.59
C SER A 913 -7.45 4.49 18.29
N PRO A 914 -8.26 5.29 17.59
CA PRO A 914 -7.82 6.04 16.40
C PRO A 914 -6.61 6.96 16.68
N GLU A 915 -6.42 7.35 17.94
CA GLU A 915 -5.34 8.24 18.37
C GLU A 915 -4.19 7.53 19.10
N LEU A 916 -4.29 6.22 19.38
CA LEU A 916 -3.28 5.46 20.12
C LEU A 916 -2.91 4.16 19.40
N GLY A 917 -1.69 4.15 18.86
CA GLY A 917 -1.08 3.03 18.16
C GLY A 917 0.24 2.59 18.78
N ILE A 918 0.50 1.29 18.80
CA ILE A 918 1.73 0.70 19.29
C ILE A 918 2.19 -0.37 18.29
N VAL A 919 3.43 -0.26 17.83
CA VAL A 919 4.10 -1.27 17.01
C VAL A 919 5.38 -1.70 17.71
N GLY A 920 5.52 -2.98 17.98
CA GLY A 920 6.70 -3.56 18.61
C GLY A 920 7.34 -4.64 17.75
N ALA A 921 8.66 -4.63 17.60
CA ALA A 921 9.43 -5.71 16.98
C ALA A 921 10.51 -6.19 17.93
N PHE A 922 10.63 -7.51 18.09
CA PHE A 922 11.50 -8.14 19.08
C PHE A 922 12.27 -9.30 18.44
N TYR A 923 13.52 -9.51 18.86
CA TYR A 923 14.27 -10.72 18.55
C TYR A 923 15.18 -11.15 19.70
N TYR A 924 15.43 -12.45 19.78
CA TYR A 924 16.38 -13.08 20.69
C TYR A 924 17.06 -14.27 20.01
N GLY A 925 18.39 -14.39 20.11
CA GLY A 925 19.08 -15.49 19.46
C GLY A 925 20.60 -15.44 19.55
N ASN A 926 21.25 -16.18 18.65
CA ASN A 926 22.68 -16.09 18.39
C ASN A 926 22.95 -15.68 16.93
N GLY A 927 24.18 -15.33 16.62
CA GLY A 927 24.55 -14.90 15.27
C GLY A 927 26.06 -14.92 15.03
N GLN A 928 26.44 -15.21 13.79
CA GLN A 928 27.82 -15.14 13.31
C GLN A 928 28.08 -13.82 12.55
N ALA A 929 29.35 -13.40 12.58
CA ALA A 929 29.88 -12.29 11.78
C ALA A 929 29.85 -12.59 10.26
N GLN A 930 30.20 -11.62 9.42
CA GLN A 930 30.37 -11.90 7.98
C GLN A 930 31.81 -12.27 7.60
N GLY A 931 32.80 -11.70 8.29
CA GLY A 931 34.23 -11.86 8.02
C GLY A 931 34.82 -13.14 8.60
N ASP A 932 35.99 -13.01 9.23
CA ASP A 932 36.86 -14.12 9.67
C ASP A 932 36.70 -14.51 11.15
N SER A 933 35.84 -13.80 11.89
CA SER A 933 35.71 -13.98 13.33
C SER A 933 35.18 -15.36 13.72
N GLN A 934 35.93 -16.07 14.57
CA GLN A 934 35.51 -17.32 15.24
C GLN A 934 34.53 -17.09 16.40
N ARG A 935 34.33 -15.84 16.84
CA ARG A 935 33.44 -15.52 17.96
C ARG A 935 31.97 -15.53 17.52
N LEU A 936 31.20 -16.49 18.04
CA LEU A 936 29.74 -16.50 17.99
C LEU A 936 29.16 -15.45 18.95
N VAL A 937 28.26 -14.60 18.46
CA VAL A 937 27.56 -13.63 19.31
C VAL A 937 26.33 -14.31 19.91
N THR A 938 26.37 -14.59 21.21
CA THR A 938 25.28 -15.24 21.96
C THR A 938 24.43 -14.22 22.71
N ASP A 939 23.23 -14.64 23.10
CA ASP A 939 22.33 -13.86 23.97
C ASP A 939 22.02 -12.46 23.40
N ARG A 940 21.91 -12.39 22.07
CA ARG A 940 21.58 -11.16 21.36
C ARG A 940 20.09 -10.89 21.56
N PHE A 941 19.76 -9.68 21.99
CA PHE A 941 18.37 -9.25 22.14
C PHE A 941 18.19 -7.90 21.47
N GLY A 942 17.08 -7.74 20.74
CA GLY A 942 16.66 -6.45 20.24
C GLY A 942 15.18 -6.23 20.44
N ALA A 943 14.82 -4.99 20.77
CA ALA A 943 13.45 -4.53 20.83
C ALA A 943 13.35 -3.13 20.21
N ASN A 944 12.46 -2.95 19.25
CA ASN A 944 12.02 -1.67 18.73
C ASN A 944 10.56 -1.46 19.11
N LEU A 945 10.22 -0.27 19.61
CA LEU A 945 8.87 0.10 20.02
C LEU A 945 8.54 1.48 19.47
N ASN A 946 7.53 1.56 18.61
CA ASN A 946 6.98 2.82 18.10
C ASN A 946 5.59 3.03 18.71
N VAL A 947 5.42 4.15 19.41
CA VAL A 947 4.15 4.56 20.02
C VAL A 947 3.69 5.85 19.37
N PHE A 948 2.48 5.81 18.81
CA PHE A 948 1.80 6.94 18.23
C PHE A 948 0.68 7.35 19.17
N TYR A 949 0.75 8.58 19.70
CA TYR A 949 -0.31 9.12 20.55
C TYR A 949 -0.68 10.53 20.13
N LYS A 950 -1.87 10.71 19.56
CA LYS A 950 -2.35 11.98 19.00
C LYS A 950 -1.37 12.53 17.97
N LYS A 951 -0.55 13.51 18.37
CA LYS A 951 0.48 14.17 17.54
C LYS A 951 1.90 13.81 17.98
N PHE A 952 2.06 12.93 18.97
CA PHE A 952 3.34 12.51 19.49
C PHE A 952 3.74 11.17 18.91
N ILE A 953 5.03 11.05 18.62
CA ILE A 953 5.68 9.82 18.18
C ILE A 953 6.80 9.54 19.19
N ILE A 954 6.81 8.33 19.74
CA ILE A 954 7.85 7.87 20.65
C ILE A 954 8.45 6.60 20.04
N ASN A 955 9.71 6.65 19.65
CA ASN A 955 10.44 5.49 19.13
C ASN A 955 11.52 5.10 20.13
N GLY A 956 11.48 3.87 20.60
CA GLY A 956 12.45 3.31 21.53
C GLY A 956 13.16 2.11 20.91
N ASP A 957 14.48 2.06 21.01
CA ASP A 957 15.27 0.90 20.61
C ASP A 957 16.15 0.43 21.76
N VAL A 958 16.19 -0.88 21.96
CA VAL A 958 17.09 -1.55 22.88
C VAL A 958 17.79 -2.66 22.13
N LYS A 959 19.12 -2.70 22.18
CA LYS A 959 19.92 -3.84 21.71
C LYS A 959 20.90 -4.28 22.79
N VAL A 960 20.99 -5.58 23.06
CA VAL A 960 21.87 -6.18 24.06
C VAL A 960 22.77 -7.20 23.36
N ASN A 961 24.07 -7.12 23.63
CA ASN A 961 25.11 -7.97 23.03
C ASN A 961 25.00 -8.07 21.50
N ASP A 962 24.78 -6.93 20.83
CA ASP A 962 24.53 -6.91 19.39
C ASP A 962 25.46 -5.96 18.65
N TRP A 963 25.54 -6.15 17.33
CA TRP A 963 26.28 -5.32 16.42
C TRP A 963 25.75 -3.89 16.39
N GLY A 964 26.64 -2.97 16.03
CA GLY A 964 26.30 -1.57 15.80
C GLY A 964 25.35 -1.37 14.61
N PRO A 965 25.04 -0.10 14.27
CA PRO A 965 24.05 0.24 13.26
C PRO A 965 24.50 0.06 11.81
N PHE A 966 25.80 -0.16 11.56
CA PHE A 966 26.38 -0.25 10.20
C PHE A 966 26.90 -1.65 9.88
N ASP A 967 26.90 -2.04 8.61
CA ASP A 967 27.22 -3.41 8.18
C ASP A 967 28.65 -3.85 8.56
N TYR A 968 29.62 -2.93 8.53
CA TYR A 968 31.00 -3.24 8.94
C TYR A 968 31.09 -3.69 10.41
N HIS A 969 30.14 -3.30 11.28
CA HIS A 969 30.09 -3.84 12.63
C HIS A 969 29.86 -5.34 12.62
N ARG A 970 29.07 -5.86 11.69
CA ARG A 970 28.87 -7.30 11.54
C ARG A 970 30.04 -7.96 10.82
N ASP A 971 30.67 -7.28 9.87
CA ASP A 971 31.82 -7.80 9.12
C ASP A 971 33.01 -8.06 10.04
N PHE A 972 33.38 -7.07 10.86
CA PHE A 972 34.48 -7.14 11.83
C PHE A 972 34.07 -7.66 13.22
N ASN A 973 32.82 -8.11 13.36
CA ASN A 973 32.24 -8.60 14.61
C ASN A 973 32.38 -7.60 15.79
N LEU A 974 32.09 -6.33 15.56
CA LEU A 974 32.08 -5.26 16.55
C LEU A 974 30.71 -5.16 17.23
N THR A 975 30.68 -5.36 18.54
CA THR A 975 29.44 -5.47 19.32
C THR A 975 29.43 -4.52 20.52
N PHE A 976 28.23 -4.16 20.95
CA PHE A 976 28.00 -3.35 22.14
C PHE A 976 27.25 -4.17 23.19
N PRO A 977 27.68 -4.17 24.47
CA PRO A 977 26.93 -4.83 25.55
C PRO A 977 25.49 -4.34 25.69
N LEU A 978 25.26 -3.04 25.57
CA LEU A 978 23.92 -2.43 25.63
C LEU A 978 23.90 -1.17 24.76
N GLN A 979 22.88 -1.05 23.92
CA GLN A 979 22.58 0.13 23.12
C GLN A 979 21.13 0.54 23.39
N LEU A 980 20.91 1.82 23.68
CA LEU A 980 19.62 2.41 23.95
C LEU A 980 19.42 3.61 23.02
N GLN A 981 18.24 3.70 22.41
CA GLN A 981 17.78 4.89 21.70
C GLN A 981 16.38 5.25 22.17
N LEU A 982 16.13 6.54 22.37
CA LEU A 982 14.80 7.08 22.60
C LEU A 982 14.63 8.37 21.79
N ASP A 983 13.70 8.37 20.86
CA ASP A 983 13.26 9.52 20.07
C ASP A 983 11.86 9.91 20.50
N ILE A 984 11.67 11.17 20.90
CA ILE A 984 10.36 11.74 21.23
C ILE A 984 10.17 12.94 20.32
N SER A 985 9.10 12.93 19.55
CA SER A 985 8.78 14.01 18.63
C SER A 985 7.29 14.32 18.58
N THR A 986 6.98 15.49 18.06
CA THR A 986 5.61 15.87 17.73
C THR A 986 5.52 16.41 16.31
N THR A 987 4.41 16.14 15.63
CA THR A 987 4.12 16.51 14.25
C THR A 987 2.93 17.48 14.16
N LEU A 988 2.92 18.35 13.14
CA LEU A 988 1.76 19.22 12.88
C LEU A 988 0.54 18.44 12.38
N GLY A 989 0.77 17.37 11.61
CA GLY A 989 -0.26 16.49 11.04
C GLY A 989 -0.61 15.29 11.93
N MET A 990 -1.50 14.42 11.44
CA MET A 990 -1.64 13.09 12.04
C MET A 990 -0.33 12.32 11.81
N PRO A 991 0.24 11.67 12.83
CA PRO A 991 1.37 10.78 12.67
C PRO A 991 1.05 9.72 11.63
N GLN A 992 1.81 9.72 10.54
CA GLN A 992 1.75 8.64 9.58
C GLN A 992 2.56 7.47 10.13
N TRP A 993 2.05 6.26 10.00
CA TRP A 993 2.69 5.04 10.50
C TRP A 993 3.81 4.53 9.56
N TYR A 994 4.20 5.39 8.61
CA TYR A 994 5.29 5.25 7.67
C TYR A 994 6.15 6.52 7.71
N ILE A 995 7.44 6.43 7.37
CA ILE A 995 8.39 7.56 7.40
C ILE A 995 8.13 8.46 6.18
N LEU A 996 7.03 9.21 6.18
CA LEU A 996 6.79 10.26 5.20
C LEU A 996 7.39 11.59 5.69
N PRO A 997 7.88 12.44 4.76
CA PRO A 997 8.30 13.80 5.10
C PRO A 997 7.19 14.55 5.84
N SER A 998 7.45 14.91 7.10
CA SER A 998 6.48 15.63 7.92
C SER A 998 7.14 16.79 8.65
N THR A 999 6.36 17.83 8.93
CA THR A 999 6.82 18.91 9.80
C THR A 999 6.78 18.44 11.25
N GLN A 1000 7.95 18.27 11.84
CA GLN A 1000 8.13 17.70 13.17
C GLN A 1000 9.24 18.42 13.96
N ILE A 1001 9.09 18.42 15.27
CA ILE A 1001 10.13 18.83 16.22
C ILE A 1001 10.33 17.68 17.21
N GLY A 1002 11.57 17.37 17.52
CA GLY A 1002 11.86 16.26 18.41
C GLY A 1002 13.25 16.30 19.04
N MET A 1003 13.46 15.33 19.91
CA MET A 1003 14.72 15.07 20.57
C MET A 1003 14.96 13.56 20.58
N ARG A 1004 16.19 13.16 20.28
CA ARG A 1004 16.66 11.80 20.33
C ARG A 1004 17.84 11.69 21.28
N GLY A 1005 17.81 10.72 22.17
CA GLY A 1005 18.96 10.28 22.95
C GLY A 1005 19.45 8.92 22.46
N ILE A 1006 20.76 8.78 22.29
CA ILE A 1006 21.43 7.49 22.08
C ILE A 1006 22.43 7.30 23.22
N TRP A 1007 22.49 6.10 23.77
CA TRP A 1007 23.49 5.72 24.77
C TRP A 1007 23.98 4.30 24.48
N ARG A 1008 25.29 4.07 24.58
CA ARG A 1008 25.88 2.74 24.43
C ARG A 1008 26.89 2.46 25.53
N SER A 1009 26.87 1.24 26.06
CA SER A 1009 27.97 0.68 26.83
C SER A 1009 29.04 0.16 25.88
N LEU A 1010 30.31 0.27 26.26
CA LEU A 1010 31.46 -0.15 25.47
C LEU A 1010 32.32 -1.15 26.23
N ASN A 1011 32.84 -2.16 25.54
CA ASN A 1011 33.82 -3.10 26.06
C ASN A 1011 34.89 -3.42 25.01
N GLU A 1012 35.72 -4.45 25.24
CA GLU A 1012 36.82 -4.86 24.35
C GLU A 1012 36.40 -5.23 22.92
N PHE A 1013 35.11 -5.44 22.67
CA PHE A 1013 34.56 -5.74 21.35
C PHE A 1013 33.84 -4.54 20.72
N SER A 1014 33.72 -3.43 21.44
CA SER A 1014 33.04 -2.24 20.97
C SER A 1014 34.01 -1.34 20.20
N PRO A 1015 33.55 -0.72 19.11
CA PRO A 1015 34.34 0.30 18.43
C PRO A 1015 34.62 1.45 19.40
N ARG A 1016 35.73 2.15 19.19
CA ARG A 1016 36.17 3.32 19.99
C ARG A 1016 36.47 3.05 21.46
N PHE A 1017 36.31 1.84 21.99
CA PHE A 1017 36.70 1.54 23.38
C PHE A 1017 38.23 1.62 23.53
N SER A 1018 38.70 2.61 24.30
CA SER A 1018 40.14 2.83 24.50
C SER A 1018 40.45 3.19 25.95
N PRO A 1019 40.45 2.18 26.85
CA PRO A 1019 40.76 2.39 28.26
C PRO A 1019 42.22 2.78 28.51
N ASN A 1020 43.09 2.59 27.52
CA ASN A 1020 44.53 2.81 27.61
C ASN A 1020 44.96 4.16 27.01
N ASN A 1021 44.03 4.93 26.41
CA ASN A 1021 44.36 6.25 25.85
C ASN A 1021 44.62 7.23 27.00
N THR A 1022 45.84 7.77 27.07
CA THR A 1022 46.21 8.75 28.09
C THR A 1022 45.90 10.15 27.53
N PRO A 1023 45.14 11.01 28.24
CA PRO A 1023 44.82 12.36 27.76
C PRO A 1023 46.08 13.16 27.42
N ILE A 1024 46.04 13.94 26.34
CA ILE A 1024 47.15 14.81 25.91
C ILE A 1024 47.56 15.71 27.09
N GLY A 1025 48.82 15.59 27.54
CA GLY A 1025 49.38 16.36 28.67
C GLY A 1025 49.57 15.61 29.99
N SER A 1026 49.40 14.29 30.03
CA SER A 1026 49.61 13.46 31.24
C SER A 1026 51.07 12.98 31.39
N PHE A 1027 51.61 13.01 32.62
CA PHE A 1027 53.05 12.87 32.92
C PHE A 1027 53.61 11.44 32.88
N ASN A 1028 52.81 10.42 32.60
CA ASN A 1028 53.27 9.01 32.47
C ASN A 1028 52.61 8.37 31.25
N ALA A 1029 53.38 8.21 30.18
CA ALA A 1029 52.96 7.72 28.87
C ALA A 1029 53.47 6.29 28.59
N GLU A 1030 53.19 5.35 29.49
CA GLU A 1030 53.38 3.92 29.20
C GLU A 1030 52.00 3.34 28.86
N PRO A 1031 51.71 3.00 27.59
CA PRO A 1031 50.44 2.38 27.22
C PRO A 1031 50.34 0.98 27.85
N ILE A 1032 49.26 0.73 28.58
CA ILE A 1032 48.98 -0.59 29.15
C ILE A 1032 48.61 -1.53 27.99
N LEU A 1033 49.24 -2.71 27.94
CA LEU A 1033 49.22 -3.63 26.79
C LEU A 1033 47.91 -4.44 26.61
N SER A 1034 46.93 -4.33 27.52
CA SER A 1034 45.65 -5.06 27.42
C SER A 1034 44.48 -4.29 28.05
N PRO A 1035 43.31 -4.22 27.39
CA PRO A 1035 42.09 -3.63 27.94
C PRO A 1035 41.36 -4.55 28.94
N VAL A 1036 41.80 -5.81 29.07
CA VAL A 1036 41.16 -6.81 29.95
C VAL A 1036 41.24 -6.38 31.42
N GLY A 1037 40.09 -6.22 32.08
CA GLY A 1037 39.96 -5.83 33.49
C GLY A 1037 39.60 -4.37 33.75
N PHE A 1038 39.46 -3.53 32.71
CA PHE A 1038 38.88 -2.20 32.84
C PHE A 1038 37.34 -2.25 32.96
N PRO A 1039 36.71 -1.25 33.62
CA PRO A 1039 35.26 -1.12 33.57
C PRO A 1039 34.79 -0.82 32.15
N ASN A 1040 33.52 -1.14 31.85
CA ASN A 1040 32.91 -0.77 30.59
C ASN A 1040 32.97 0.75 30.38
N GLY A 1041 33.32 1.15 29.15
CA GLY A 1041 33.21 2.54 28.70
C GLY A 1041 31.76 2.90 28.36
N SER A 1042 31.54 4.15 27.96
CA SER A 1042 30.25 4.58 27.44
C SER A 1042 30.39 5.68 26.40
N GLU A 1043 29.45 5.73 25.47
CA GLU A 1043 29.24 6.87 24.57
C GLU A 1043 27.76 7.24 24.55
N TRP A 1044 27.48 8.53 24.38
CA TRP A 1044 26.12 9.03 24.28
C TRP A 1044 26.02 10.25 23.38
N GLU A 1045 24.83 10.44 22.82
CA GLU A 1045 24.47 11.54 21.95
C GLU A 1045 23.06 12.02 22.30
N ILE A 1046 22.88 13.34 22.39
CA ILE A 1046 21.57 13.98 22.42
C ILE A 1046 21.45 14.81 21.16
N MET A 1047 20.55 14.41 20.27
CA MET A 1047 20.18 15.16 19.08
C MET A 1047 18.86 15.90 19.33
N THR A 1048 18.82 17.20 19.09
CA THR A 1048 17.53 17.90 18.93
C THR A 1048 17.35 18.27 17.46
N TYR A 1049 16.13 18.19 16.95
CA TYR A 1049 15.89 18.41 15.54
C TYR A 1049 14.56 19.12 15.26
N ILE A 1050 14.58 19.91 14.20
CA ILE A 1050 13.40 20.48 13.56
C ILE A 1050 13.43 20.01 12.11
N ARG A 1051 12.36 19.32 11.70
CA ARG A 1051 12.08 19.08 10.29
C ARG A 1051 10.89 19.91 9.88
N PHE A 1052 11.07 20.68 8.83
CA PHE A 1052 10.01 21.41 8.16
C PHE A 1052 9.75 20.74 6.82
N ASN A 1053 8.49 20.52 6.47
CA ASN A 1053 8.11 20.00 5.16
C ASN A 1053 6.78 20.64 4.71
N ILE A 1054 6.81 21.29 3.56
CA ILE A 1054 5.63 21.76 2.82
C ILE A 1054 5.66 21.08 1.45
N GLY A 1055 4.54 20.50 1.03
CA GLY A 1055 4.41 19.84 -0.27
C GLY A 1055 4.36 18.32 -0.17
N LYS A 1056 4.71 17.64 -1.27
CA LYS A 1056 4.79 16.17 -1.34
C LYS A 1056 5.85 15.61 -0.39
#